data_AF-A0A1C0UA09-F1
#
_entry.id   AF-A0A1C0UA09-F1
#
_cell.length_a   1.000
_cell.length_b   1.000
_cell.length_c   1.000
_cell.angle_alpha   90.00
_cell.angle_beta   90.00
_cell.angle_gamma   90.00
#
_symmetry.space_group_name_H-M   'P 1'
#
loop_
_entity.id
_entity.type
_entity.pdbx_description
1 polymer ?
#
loop_
_entity_poly.entity_id
_entity_poly.type
_entity_poly.pdbx_seq_one_letter_code
_entity_poly.pdbx_strand_id
1 'polypeptide(L)'
;MSHRLSVNQSANLYDLDHALQVVQLGDVVVLLPASGPLPSEQAVVLGTLPAVTEVDLGDDSFRRDYGVRLAYYAGAMANGIHSEEMVIALGQQGILGIFGAGGLSISRIAEAITTLRQHLPNGPFGVNLLHTPGNPEWEMACVRLCMEQQVRVIEASAYINLSMALVYYRACGLAQQQDGRILRQNRIIAKVSRREVAERFLRPAPENILKKLLAEGVITAAQAELARQVPMADDITVEGDSGGHTDQGVLSCIFRSIVQLRDDIERESCLGFQVRIGAAGGLGTPHAILSAFALGAAYVVTGSINQACVEAGTSEAVKQMLGKAQISDVAMVPSADMFELGAKVQVLKLGNMYAIRAQKLLALYKQYDSLDALPEQDVALLEKQIFHKPLADIWQETVAYFQRCNLPAVVEKAEQQPKKKMALLFQWYLGQSSRWAINGEATRHMDYQIWCGSAMGAMNEWLQGTPLEDVTQRKVAELAHLLMSGAAYLTRIALLELMHITLPESVKQYVPFNLSKDASYTNGNLTSQTQVESKQFMDTTTKLSLESSKAFYKKCCDLLPGGTHYNFGDPERPLVIPFNRGRNSRIWDLDGNEHLDLFCKFGALFVGHRNEAYNESLIQYMGKVTSVDICDLEVDVCETIVKHIPCAEMVRFCLSGTEAVQNALRLARGFTGKNRFIRFHGHYHGSADNIMGWRNKQDLHYPVPEQFQGDLLDTCGRATGSMTEQSFMLPWNDIDVLADTIERYHGEIAAVLMEPICLNGGGIFPREGYLEKAKVLCEKYNIVLIFDEIITGVRLGLGGAQQLLGVTPHLATFGKALGGGAMPVSVIVGRRDIMELYTRGEVIHAGTFNGYPLGLAAIKATLSLIERDPGCYDRIADITRQLSNVFVKAAEAVDLPLVIQGMPTALVYHCQQEPLERSQDYSDKVKICDIIIRETAKHYGIQFSPLSRIYSNVLMSQDDVRFFEERIFDAMAHAREIIDITFKEGAD
;
A
#
# COMPACT_ATOMS: atom_id res chain seq x y z
N MET A 1 19.62 5.30 -28.91
CA MET A 1 20.54 4.73 -27.90
C MET A 1 20.25 5.46 -26.61
N SER A 2 19.84 4.77 -25.54
CA SER A 2 19.52 5.42 -24.26
C SER A 2 20.82 5.70 -23.48
N HIS A 3 21.13 6.96 -23.25
CA HIS A 3 22.33 7.34 -22.49
C HIS A 3 22.08 7.05 -20.99
N ARG A 4 22.96 6.28 -20.32
CA ARG A 4 22.74 5.81 -18.94
C ARG A 4 23.63 6.55 -17.94
N LEU A 5 23.04 7.11 -16.89
CA LEU A 5 23.80 7.70 -15.77
C LEU A 5 24.39 6.59 -14.89
N SER A 6 25.70 6.65 -14.63
CA SER A 6 26.37 5.74 -13.70
C SER A 6 26.03 6.10 -12.24
N VAL A 7 25.68 5.10 -11.42
CA VAL A 7 25.33 5.29 -9.99
C VAL A 7 26.47 5.98 -9.22
N ASN A 8 27.72 5.62 -9.50
CA ASN A 8 28.91 6.20 -8.86
C ASN A 8 29.13 7.69 -9.19
N GLN A 9 28.39 8.24 -10.16
CA GLN A 9 28.49 9.62 -10.62
C GLN A 9 27.25 10.47 -10.28
N SER A 10 26.32 9.92 -9.50
CA SER A 10 25.10 10.62 -9.06
C SER A 10 25.32 11.59 -7.88
N ALA A 11 26.48 11.55 -7.21
CA ALA A 11 26.78 12.39 -6.05
C ALA A 11 26.67 13.89 -6.36
N ASN A 12 27.06 14.31 -7.57
CA ASN A 12 26.98 15.71 -7.98
C ASN A 12 25.54 16.24 -8.07
N LEU A 13 24.52 15.37 -8.17
CA LEU A 13 23.12 15.81 -8.17
C LEU A 13 22.70 16.53 -6.89
N TYR A 14 23.35 16.19 -5.77
CA TYR A 14 23.11 16.81 -4.47
C TYR A 14 23.73 18.22 -4.35
N ASP A 15 24.61 18.63 -5.27
CA ASP A 15 25.19 19.98 -5.31
C ASP A 15 24.23 20.97 -5.98
N LEU A 16 23.16 21.32 -5.28
CA LEU A 16 22.04 22.14 -5.77
C LEU A 16 22.44 23.57 -6.15
N ASP A 17 23.53 24.09 -5.58
CA ASP A 17 24.00 25.46 -5.76
C ASP A 17 24.74 25.69 -7.08
N HIS A 18 25.27 24.63 -7.69
CA HIS A 18 26.10 24.74 -8.89
C HIS A 18 25.44 24.09 -10.10
N ALA A 19 25.54 24.75 -11.25
CA ALA A 19 25.12 24.14 -12.52
C ALA A 19 26.05 22.97 -12.88
N LEU A 20 25.46 21.93 -13.47
CA LEU A 20 26.16 20.74 -13.95
C LEU A 20 26.05 20.65 -15.46
N GLN A 21 27.09 20.18 -16.13
CA GLN A 21 27.02 19.73 -17.52
C GLN A 21 26.77 18.21 -17.53
N VAL A 22 25.84 17.78 -18.38
CA VAL A 22 25.50 16.38 -18.64
C VAL A 22 26.33 15.93 -19.81
N VAL A 23 27.32 15.08 -19.57
CA VAL A 23 28.35 14.74 -20.57
C VAL A 23 28.29 13.25 -20.87
N GLN A 24 28.27 12.90 -22.15
CA GLN A 24 28.45 11.54 -22.63
C GLN A 24 29.94 11.22 -22.77
N LEU A 25 30.36 10.11 -22.17
CA LEU A 25 31.70 9.53 -22.31
C LEU A 25 31.55 8.07 -22.74
N GLY A 26 31.71 7.80 -24.04
CA GLY A 26 31.39 6.49 -24.60
C GLY A 26 29.91 6.14 -24.41
N ASP A 27 29.64 5.03 -23.71
CA ASP A 27 28.28 4.53 -23.47
C ASP A 27 27.65 5.02 -22.15
N VAL A 28 28.37 5.84 -21.37
CA VAL A 28 27.90 6.33 -20.06
C VAL A 28 27.72 7.83 -20.04
N VAL A 29 26.84 8.28 -19.15
CA VAL A 29 26.61 9.69 -18.83
C VAL A 29 27.24 10.01 -17.48
N VAL A 30 27.89 11.16 -17.45
CA VAL A 30 28.55 11.73 -16.28
C VAL A 30 28.03 13.14 -16.02
N LEU A 31 28.00 13.54 -14.76
CA LEU A 31 27.62 14.89 -14.35
C LEU A 31 28.88 15.59 -13.85
N LEU A 32 29.28 16.67 -14.54
CA LEU A 32 30.47 17.45 -14.19
C LEU A 32 30.05 18.87 -13.83
N PRO A 33 30.84 19.62 -13.04
CA PRO A 33 30.62 21.04 -12.85
C PRO A 33 30.58 21.77 -14.21
N ALA A 34 29.63 22.68 -14.42
CA ALA A 34 29.44 23.35 -15.70
C ALA A 34 30.67 24.15 -16.18
N SER A 35 31.56 24.56 -15.27
CA SER A 35 32.81 25.27 -15.57
C SER A 35 34.04 24.37 -15.75
N GLY A 36 33.90 23.05 -15.58
CA GLY A 36 35.00 22.10 -15.67
C GLY A 36 35.40 21.76 -17.12
N PRO A 37 36.69 21.50 -17.40
CA PRO A 37 37.12 21.03 -18.72
C PRO A 37 36.54 19.64 -19.02
N LEU A 38 36.26 19.38 -20.30
CA LEU A 38 35.84 18.04 -20.74
C LEU A 38 36.99 17.04 -20.54
N PRO A 39 36.71 15.84 -20.03
CA PRO A 39 37.76 14.90 -19.64
C PRO A 39 38.43 14.18 -20.84
N SER A 40 37.89 14.33 -22.05
CA SER A 40 38.51 13.83 -23.29
C SER A 40 37.95 14.54 -24.53
N GLU A 41 38.66 14.46 -25.66
CA GLU A 41 38.18 14.95 -26.97
C GLU A 41 36.96 14.17 -27.51
N GLN A 42 36.69 12.97 -26.97
CA GLN A 42 35.53 12.15 -27.34
C GLN A 42 34.29 12.44 -26.48
N ALA A 43 34.40 13.38 -25.53
CA ALA A 43 33.30 13.76 -24.65
C ALA A 43 32.29 14.64 -25.39
N VAL A 44 31.00 14.31 -25.29
CA VAL A 44 29.91 15.09 -25.91
C VAL A 44 29.01 15.66 -24.82
N VAL A 45 28.83 16.98 -24.80
CA VAL A 45 27.86 17.62 -23.88
C VAL A 45 26.45 17.38 -24.42
N LEU A 46 25.63 16.67 -23.66
CA LEU A 46 24.22 16.39 -23.98
C LEU A 46 23.28 17.52 -23.52
N GLY A 47 23.66 18.24 -22.47
CA GLY A 47 22.87 19.34 -21.91
C GLY A 47 23.47 19.90 -20.63
N THR A 48 22.76 20.81 -19.98
CA THR A 48 23.14 21.40 -18.69
C THR A 48 21.99 21.33 -17.71
N LEU A 49 22.28 20.93 -16.47
CA LEU A 49 21.38 21.07 -15.34
C LEU A 49 21.69 22.42 -14.65
N PRO A 50 20.70 23.30 -14.50
CA PRO A 50 20.92 24.55 -13.79
C PRO A 50 21.18 24.33 -12.29
N ALA A 51 21.74 25.35 -11.64
CA ALA A 51 21.60 25.49 -10.19
C ALA A 51 20.10 25.58 -9.88
N VAL A 52 19.61 24.69 -9.01
CA VAL A 52 18.20 24.65 -8.59
C VAL A 52 18.21 24.35 -7.11
N THR A 53 17.92 25.37 -6.33
CA THR A 53 17.91 25.34 -4.87
C THR A 53 16.49 25.47 -4.34
N GLU A 54 16.35 25.38 -3.02
CA GLU A 54 15.08 25.54 -2.33
C GLU A 54 14.43 26.93 -2.53
N VAL A 55 15.21 27.97 -2.89
CA VAL A 55 14.66 29.32 -3.14
C VAL A 55 14.13 29.49 -4.56
N ASP A 56 14.47 28.59 -5.49
CA ASP A 56 13.99 28.64 -6.87
C ASP A 56 12.59 28.03 -7.03
N LEU A 57 12.07 27.39 -5.97
CA LEU A 57 10.74 26.80 -5.94
C LEU A 57 9.70 27.79 -5.42
N GLY A 58 8.56 27.85 -6.11
CA GLY A 58 7.42 28.70 -5.78
C GLY A 58 7.55 30.13 -6.26
N ASP A 59 6.82 31.05 -5.63
CA ASP A 59 6.69 32.44 -6.05
C ASP A 59 7.56 33.38 -5.19
N ASP A 60 8.50 34.06 -5.84
CA ASP A 60 9.40 35.03 -5.20
C ASP A 60 8.68 36.20 -4.51
N SER A 61 7.48 36.56 -4.99
CA SER A 61 6.67 37.60 -4.34
C SER A 61 6.09 37.15 -3.01
N PHE A 62 5.81 35.86 -2.82
CA PHE A 62 5.45 35.31 -1.49
C PHE A 62 6.61 35.50 -0.52
N ARG A 63 7.82 35.10 -0.92
CA ARG A 63 9.03 35.22 -0.10
C ARG A 63 9.30 36.65 0.33
N ARG A 64 9.22 37.59 -0.61
CA ARG A 64 9.39 39.02 -0.34
C ARG A 64 8.28 39.59 0.55
N ASP A 65 7.03 39.24 0.29
CA ASP A 65 5.88 39.81 1.00
C ASP A 65 5.82 39.40 2.48
N TYR A 66 6.25 38.17 2.79
CA TYR A 66 6.27 37.62 4.13
C TYR A 66 7.64 37.66 4.82
N GLY A 67 8.69 38.10 4.11
CA GLY A 67 10.05 38.19 4.66
C GLY A 67 10.64 36.81 4.98
N VAL A 68 10.39 35.83 4.12
CA VAL A 68 10.78 34.42 4.31
C VAL A 68 11.75 33.96 3.24
N ARG A 69 12.57 32.96 3.57
CA ARG A 69 13.55 32.34 2.68
C ARG A 69 12.95 31.30 1.74
N LEU A 70 11.86 30.66 2.15
CA LEU A 70 11.23 29.56 1.41
C LEU A 70 9.80 29.92 1.02
N ALA A 71 9.35 29.45 -0.15
CA ALA A 71 7.93 29.44 -0.52
C ALA A 71 7.20 28.30 0.21
N TYR A 72 7.29 28.31 1.54
CA TYR A 72 6.84 27.28 2.45
C TYR A 72 6.34 27.95 3.72
N TYR A 73 5.26 27.45 4.29
CA TYR A 73 4.91 27.76 5.67
C TYR A 73 4.36 26.53 6.41
N ALA A 74 4.53 26.49 7.73
CA ALA A 74 3.92 25.45 8.56
C ALA A 74 2.55 25.93 9.04
N GLY A 75 1.50 25.18 8.66
CA GLY A 75 0.10 25.47 8.97
C GLY A 75 -0.22 25.39 10.46
N ALA A 76 -1.24 26.13 10.87
CA ALA A 76 -1.65 26.14 12.27
C ALA A 76 -2.19 24.78 12.73
N MET A 77 -1.92 24.44 13.99
CA MET A 77 -2.49 23.29 14.69
C MET A 77 -3.07 23.79 16.01
N ALA A 78 -4.38 23.60 16.21
CA ALA A 78 -5.17 24.22 17.27
C ALA A 78 -4.66 23.90 18.69
N ASN A 79 -5.17 24.64 19.68
CA ASN A 79 -4.86 24.51 21.10
C ASN A 79 -3.37 24.66 21.42
N GLY A 80 -2.61 25.42 20.62
CA GLY A 80 -1.18 25.62 20.81
C GLY A 80 -0.31 24.42 20.43
N ILE A 81 -0.85 23.43 19.69
CA ILE A 81 -0.02 22.33 19.16
C ILE A 81 1.04 22.87 18.21
N HIS A 82 0.68 23.85 17.37
CA HIS A 82 1.68 24.70 16.72
C HIS A 82 2.06 25.78 17.73
N SER A 83 3.03 25.43 18.58
CA SER A 83 3.42 26.21 19.76
C SER A 83 4.33 27.39 19.42
N GLU A 84 4.63 28.19 20.44
CA GLU A 84 5.62 29.26 20.32
C GLU A 84 6.99 28.73 19.92
N GLU A 85 7.44 27.61 20.50
CA GLU A 85 8.74 27.00 20.19
C GLU A 85 8.84 26.63 18.71
N MET A 86 7.78 26.05 18.14
CA MET A 86 7.73 25.69 16.72
C MET A 86 7.80 26.93 15.82
N VAL A 87 7.02 27.96 16.12
CA VAL A 87 7.05 29.22 15.36
C VAL A 87 8.41 29.90 15.46
N ILE A 88 9.04 29.91 16.64
CA ILE A 88 10.37 30.47 16.87
C ILE A 88 11.42 29.71 16.06
N ALA A 89 11.41 28.37 16.12
CA ALA A 89 12.36 27.53 15.40
C ALA A 89 12.29 27.76 13.88
N LEU A 90 11.09 27.88 13.32
CA LEU A 90 10.86 28.20 11.92
C LEU A 90 11.28 29.64 11.58
N GLY A 91 10.84 30.62 12.37
CA GLY A 91 11.09 32.03 12.11
C GLY A 91 12.58 32.37 12.15
N GLN A 92 13.35 31.74 13.03
CA GLN A 92 14.81 31.89 13.11
C GLN A 92 15.53 31.39 11.84
N GLN A 93 14.92 30.46 11.09
CA GLN A 93 15.41 30.00 9.78
C GLN A 93 14.79 30.76 8.60
N GLY A 94 14.02 31.81 8.88
CA GLY A 94 13.31 32.59 7.88
C GLY A 94 12.15 31.81 7.24
N ILE A 95 11.51 30.90 7.97
CA ILE A 95 10.34 30.14 7.51
C ILE A 95 9.11 30.63 8.26
N LEU A 96 7.98 30.81 7.57
CA LEU A 96 6.75 31.26 8.21
C LEU A 96 6.12 30.12 9.04
N GLY A 97 5.96 30.35 10.34
CA GLY A 97 5.14 29.54 11.25
C GLY A 97 3.87 30.28 11.66
N ILE A 98 2.75 29.55 11.76
CA ILE A 98 1.46 30.11 12.18
C ILE A 98 1.07 29.55 13.55
N PHE A 99 1.05 30.42 14.56
CA PHE A 99 0.69 30.03 15.92
C PHE A 99 -0.76 29.51 16.01
N GLY A 100 -0.92 28.38 16.70
CA GLY A 100 -2.17 27.63 16.84
C GLY A 100 -3.17 28.22 17.84
N ALA A 101 -3.69 29.42 17.58
CA ALA A 101 -4.56 30.14 18.52
C ALA A 101 -5.97 29.57 18.70
N GLY A 102 -6.48 28.78 17.74
CA GLY A 102 -7.83 28.20 17.82
C GLY A 102 -8.03 27.37 19.09
N GLY A 103 -9.08 27.68 19.86
CA GLY A 103 -9.40 27.00 21.13
C GLY A 103 -8.72 27.56 22.39
N LEU A 104 -7.80 28.53 22.24
CA LEU A 104 -7.13 29.20 23.37
C LEU A 104 -7.89 30.45 23.84
N SER A 105 -7.68 30.85 25.10
CA SER A 105 -8.18 32.12 25.62
C SER A 105 -7.40 33.31 25.04
N ILE A 106 -8.03 34.48 24.98
CA ILE A 106 -7.37 35.72 24.52
C ILE A 106 -6.12 36.04 25.37
N SER A 107 -6.14 35.78 26.67
CA SER A 107 -4.98 35.97 27.55
C SER A 107 -3.80 35.08 27.16
N ARG A 108 -4.04 33.79 26.88
CA ARG A 108 -3.00 32.84 26.47
C ARG A 108 -2.41 33.20 25.10
N ILE A 109 -3.26 33.69 24.19
CA ILE A 109 -2.82 34.20 22.87
C ILE A 109 -1.94 35.46 23.05
N ALA A 110 -2.31 36.35 23.97
CA ALA A 110 -1.52 37.56 24.26
C ALA A 110 -0.13 37.22 24.82
N GLU A 111 -0.05 36.24 25.71
CA GLU A 111 1.21 35.69 26.23
C GLU A 111 2.05 35.09 25.10
N ALA A 112 1.44 34.27 24.23
CA ALA A 112 2.12 33.68 23.08
C ALA A 112 2.72 34.75 22.17
N ILE A 113 1.93 35.75 21.75
CA ILE A 113 2.42 36.80 20.86
C ILE A 113 3.56 37.59 21.52
N THR A 114 3.47 37.83 22.84
CA THR A 114 4.56 38.49 23.59
C THR A 114 5.85 37.67 23.51
N THR A 115 5.79 36.36 23.75
CA THR A 115 6.94 35.45 23.65
C THR A 115 7.50 35.41 22.22
N LEU A 116 6.63 35.31 21.21
CA LEU A 116 7.02 35.31 19.80
C LEU A 116 7.73 36.60 19.42
N ARG A 117 7.24 37.76 19.86
CA ARG A 117 7.86 39.06 19.61
C ARG A 117 9.23 39.23 20.26
N GLN A 118 9.43 38.65 21.43
CA GLN A 118 10.73 38.69 22.10
C GLN A 118 11.80 37.95 21.28
N HIS A 119 11.43 36.85 20.62
CA HIS A 119 12.36 36.02 19.85
C HIS A 119 12.42 36.38 18.36
N LEU A 120 11.33 36.90 17.81
CA LEU A 120 11.14 37.28 16.41
C LEU A 120 10.60 38.73 16.32
N PRO A 121 11.38 39.75 16.73
CA PRO A 121 10.89 41.13 16.80
C PRO A 121 10.38 41.66 15.45
N ASN A 122 11.00 41.20 14.35
CA ASN A 122 10.65 41.59 12.99
C ASN A 122 9.89 40.49 12.22
N GLY A 123 9.45 39.42 12.89
CA GLY A 123 8.93 38.21 12.23
C GLY A 123 10.05 37.34 11.62
N PRO A 124 9.71 36.40 10.70
CA PRO A 124 8.36 36.10 10.22
C PRO A 124 7.57 35.22 11.20
N PHE A 125 6.32 35.60 11.52
CA PHE A 125 5.34 34.72 12.15
C PHE A 125 3.92 35.21 11.85
N GLY A 126 2.95 34.30 11.95
CA GLY A 126 1.53 34.63 11.90
C GLY A 126 0.75 34.00 13.05
N VAL A 127 -0.53 34.38 13.15
CA VAL A 127 -1.47 33.82 14.12
C VAL A 127 -2.67 33.27 13.38
N ASN A 128 -3.14 32.08 13.76
CA ASN A 128 -4.36 31.52 13.18
C ASN A 128 -5.60 32.23 13.72
N LEU A 129 -6.51 32.60 12.82
CA LEU A 129 -7.86 33.01 13.17
C LEU A 129 -8.83 31.91 12.72
N LEU A 130 -9.21 31.05 13.66
CA LEU A 130 -10.16 29.96 13.43
C LEU A 130 -11.59 30.52 13.49
N HIS A 131 -12.35 30.36 12.40
CA HIS A 131 -13.73 30.83 12.37
C HIS A 131 -14.60 30.06 13.37
N THR A 132 -15.31 30.78 14.23
CA THR A 132 -16.21 30.21 15.23
C THR A 132 -17.56 30.92 15.17
N PRO A 133 -18.49 30.50 14.29
CA PRO A 133 -19.77 31.20 14.08
C PRO A 133 -20.59 31.43 15.37
N GLY A 134 -20.47 30.52 16.34
CA GLY A 134 -21.14 30.62 17.64
C GLY A 134 -20.49 31.58 18.64
N ASN A 135 -19.33 32.18 18.31
CA ASN A 135 -18.60 33.10 19.18
C ASN A 135 -17.90 34.22 18.38
N PRO A 136 -18.66 35.12 17.72
CA PRO A 136 -18.10 36.22 16.93
C PRO A 136 -17.32 37.25 17.78
N GLU A 137 -17.63 37.35 19.08
CA GLU A 137 -16.93 38.25 20.01
C GLU A 137 -15.48 37.81 20.23
N TRP A 138 -15.23 36.50 20.34
CA TRP A 138 -13.88 35.97 20.45
C TRP A 138 -13.05 36.26 19.18
N GLU A 139 -13.62 36.08 17.98
CA GLU A 139 -12.93 36.42 16.73
C GLU A 139 -12.52 37.90 16.71
N MET A 140 -13.43 38.80 17.08
CA MET A 140 -13.16 40.22 17.15
C MET A 140 -12.10 40.56 18.21
N ALA A 141 -12.17 39.94 19.39
CA ALA A 141 -11.18 40.13 20.45
C ALA A 141 -9.78 39.65 20.02
N CYS A 142 -9.70 38.51 19.34
CA CYS A 142 -8.44 37.98 18.81
C CYS A 142 -7.86 38.93 17.75
N VAL A 143 -8.67 39.42 16.81
CA VAL A 143 -8.24 40.40 15.81
C VAL A 143 -7.75 41.69 16.46
N ARG A 144 -8.47 42.23 17.44
CA ARG A 144 -8.05 43.44 18.17
C ARG A 144 -6.72 43.23 18.88
N LEU A 145 -6.54 42.09 19.55
CA LEU A 145 -5.27 41.72 20.17
C LEU A 145 -4.13 41.64 19.12
N CYS A 146 -4.37 41.00 17.98
CA CYS A 146 -3.42 40.96 16.87
C CYS A 146 -3.06 42.36 16.38
N MET A 147 -4.03 43.27 16.25
CA MET A 147 -3.81 44.66 15.87
C MET A 147 -2.98 45.43 16.91
N GLU A 148 -3.35 45.32 18.19
CA GLU A 148 -2.66 45.95 19.32
C GLU A 148 -1.21 45.52 19.42
N GLN A 149 -0.93 44.22 19.21
CA GLN A 149 0.43 43.67 19.20
C GLN A 149 1.10 43.65 17.81
N GLN A 150 0.49 44.35 16.84
CA GLN A 150 0.98 44.56 15.48
C GLN A 150 1.28 43.25 14.70
N VAL A 151 0.57 42.16 14.99
CA VAL A 151 0.66 40.92 14.21
C VAL A 151 0.18 41.20 12.78
N ARG A 152 1.06 40.99 11.81
CA ARG A 152 0.85 41.39 10.40
C ARG A 152 0.38 40.25 9.49
N VAL A 153 0.34 39.02 9.99
CA VAL A 153 -0.07 37.85 9.20
C VAL A 153 -1.10 37.06 9.98
N ILE A 154 -2.27 36.86 9.36
CA ILE A 154 -3.29 35.94 9.86
C ILE A 154 -3.51 34.82 8.85
N GLU A 155 -3.52 33.57 9.35
CA GLU A 155 -4.08 32.44 8.62
C GLU A 155 -5.57 32.30 9.00
N ALA A 156 -6.46 32.62 8.07
CA ALA A 156 -7.91 32.49 8.24
C ALA A 156 -8.35 31.08 7.84
N SER A 157 -8.88 30.31 8.79
CA SER A 157 -9.26 28.90 8.60
C SER A 157 -10.71 28.61 9.04
N ALA A 158 -11.31 27.55 8.49
CA ALA A 158 -12.70 27.12 8.74
C ALA A 158 -13.81 28.13 8.37
N TYR A 159 -13.49 29.17 7.57
CA TYR A 159 -14.47 30.15 7.14
C TYR A 159 -15.47 29.57 6.13
N ILE A 160 -16.76 29.80 6.39
CA ILE A 160 -17.81 29.62 5.38
C ILE A 160 -18.11 30.98 4.76
N ASN A 161 -18.50 31.97 5.59
CA ASN A 161 -18.72 33.37 5.20
C ASN A 161 -17.67 34.27 5.86
N LEU A 162 -17.34 35.41 5.24
CA LEU A 162 -16.45 36.40 5.86
C LEU A 162 -17.09 36.99 7.12
N SER A 163 -16.31 37.10 8.21
CA SER A 163 -16.75 37.72 9.47
C SER A 163 -16.40 39.21 9.51
N MET A 164 -17.10 39.97 10.37
CA MET A 164 -16.80 41.39 10.61
C MET A 164 -15.37 41.58 11.12
N ALA A 165 -14.88 40.67 11.97
CA ALA A 165 -13.52 40.71 12.52
C ALA A 165 -12.45 40.61 11.41
N LEU A 166 -12.64 39.72 10.45
CA LEU A 166 -11.68 39.53 9.36
C LEU A 166 -11.65 40.71 8.39
N VAL A 167 -12.82 41.27 8.05
CA VAL A 167 -12.92 42.49 7.23
C VAL A 167 -12.31 43.69 7.95
N TYR A 168 -12.53 43.81 9.27
CA TYR A 168 -11.91 44.82 10.10
C TYR A 168 -10.38 44.73 10.09
N TYR A 169 -9.82 43.53 10.30
CA TYR A 169 -8.37 43.29 10.23
C TYR A 169 -7.78 43.72 8.88
N ARG A 170 -8.43 43.32 7.78
CA ARG A 170 -8.01 43.68 6.42
C ARG A 170 -8.01 45.18 6.22
N ALA A 171 -9.15 45.83 6.46
CA ALA A 171 -9.34 47.27 6.20
C ALA A 171 -8.40 48.13 7.04
N CYS A 172 -8.17 47.79 8.31
CA CYS A 172 -7.27 48.55 9.17
C CYS A 172 -5.80 48.47 8.76
N GLY A 173 -5.41 47.44 8.00
CA GLY A 173 -4.06 47.29 7.47
C GLY A 173 -3.80 48.05 6.16
N LEU A 174 -4.79 48.75 5.62
CA LEU A 174 -4.67 49.45 4.34
C LEU A 174 -4.28 50.91 4.53
N ALA A 175 -3.31 51.35 3.73
CA ALA A 175 -2.92 52.75 3.62
C ALA A 175 -2.53 53.07 2.17
N GLN A 176 -2.71 54.32 1.73
CA GLN A 176 -2.23 54.77 0.43
C GLN A 176 -0.81 55.35 0.57
N GLN A 177 0.10 54.91 -0.30
CA GLN A 177 1.46 55.47 -0.38
C GLN A 177 1.47 56.76 -1.21
N GLN A 178 2.54 57.55 -1.09
CA GLN A 178 2.68 58.82 -1.82
C GLN A 178 2.70 58.66 -3.35
N ASP A 179 3.09 57.48 -3.85
CA ASP A 179 3.10 57.12 -5.27
C ASP A 179 1.75 56.54 -5.77
N GLY A 180 0.72 56.54 -4.92
CA GLY A 180 -0.62 56.06 -5.23
C GLY A 180 -0.83 54.56 -5.02
N ARG A 181 0.21 53.78 -4.70
CA ARG A 181 0.07 52.34 -4.42
C ARG A 181 -0.63 52.07 -3.09
N ILE A 182 -1.41 50.99 -3.03
CA ILE A 182 -2.06 50.55 -1.79
C ILE A 182 -1.09 49.67 -1.00
N LEU A 183 -0.68 50.16 0.17
CA LEU A 183 0.09 49.40 1.14
C LEU A 183 -0.84 48.47 1.92
N ARG A 184 -0.50 47.17 1.92
CA ARG A 184 -1.22 46.12 2.65
C ARG A 184 -0.37 45.65 3.83
N GLN A 185 -0.47 46.37 4.95
CA GLN A 185 0.32 46.07 6.16
C GLN A 185 -0.13 44.77 6.84
N ASN A 186 -1.44 44.54 6.86
CA ASN A 186 -2.04 43.32 7.42
C ASN A 186 -2.35 42.36 6.28
N ARG A 187 -1.74 41.18 6.34
CA ARG A 187 -1.86 40.15 5.33
C ARG A 187 -2.73 39.00 5.79
N ILE A 188 -3.52 38.47 4.87
CA ILE A 188 -4.41 37.33 5.13
C ILE A 188 -4.03 36.20 4.17
N ILE A 189 -3.71 35.04 4.76
CA ILE A 189 -3.63 33.75 4.06
C ILE A 189 -4.94 33.02 4.37
N ALA A 190 -5.81 32.82 3.38
CA ALA A 190 -7.07 32.12 3.57
C ALA A 190 -6.92 30.64 3.20
N LYS A 191 -7.16 29.74 4.16
CA LYS A 191 -7.08 28.30 3.93
C LYS A 191 -8.47 27.73 3.63
N VAL A 192 -8.64 27.18 2.43
CA VAL A 192 -9.94 26.80 1.86
C VAL A 192 -9.85 25.49 1.08
N SER A 193 -10.95 24.72 1.10
CA SER A 193 -11.10 23.49 0.30
C SER A 193 -12.15 23.61 -0.81
N ARG A 194 -12.97 24.68 -0.78
CA ARG A 194 -14.13 24.85 -1.65
C ARG A 194 -14.07 26.12 -2.49
N ARG A 195 -14.53 26.01 -3.73
CA ARG A 195 -14.50 27.09 -4.74
C ARG A 195 -15.31 28.31 -4.30
N GLU A 196 -16.50 28.10 -3.75
CA GLU A 196 -17.40 29.17 -3.30
C GLU A 196 -16.86 29.96 -2.10
N VAL A 197 -16.04 29.33 -1.26
CA VAL A 197 -15.37 30.01 -0.15
C VAL A 197 -14.17 30.79 -0.68
N ALA A 198 -13.37 30.18 -1.56
CA ALA A 198 -12.24 30.85 -2.21
C ALA A 198 -12.66 32.13 -2.93
N GLU A 199 -13.79 32.11 -3.65
CA GLU A 199 -14.34 33.28 -4.34
C GLU A 199 -14.50 34.50 -3.41
N ARG A 200 -14.96 34.28 -2.18
CA ARG A 200 -15.19 35.37 -1.22
C ARG A 200 -13.90 36.04 -0.79
N PHE A 201 -12.81 35.28 -0.70
CA PHE A 201 -11.49 35.78 -0.36
C PHE A 201 -10.76 36.42 -1.54
N LEU A 202 -11.04 35.95 -2.76
CA LEU A 202 -10.52 36.50 -4.00
C LEU A 202 -11.16 37.84 -4.36
N ARG A 203 -12.36 38.12 -3.86
CA ARG A 203 -13.07 39.40 -4.07
C ARG A 203 -12.78 40.41 -2.95
N PRO A 204 -13.03 41.71 -3.20
CA PRO A 204 -12.94 42.74 -2.17
C PRO A 204 -13.93 42.56 -1.00
N ALA A 205 -13.73 43.34 0.06
CA ALA A 205 -14.56 43.30 1.24
C ALA A 205 -16.05 43.55 0.92
N PRO A 206 -17.00 42.75 1.46
CA PRO A 206 -18.42 42.95 1.21
C PRO A 206 -18.93 44.32 1.70
N GLU A 207 -19.63 45.04 0.82
CA GLU A 207 -20.10 46.41 1.09
C GLU A 207 -21.02 46.51 2.32
N ASN A 208 -21.84 45.48 2.56
CA ASN A 208 -22.71 45.43 3.74
C ASN A 208 -21.92 45.34 5.05
N ILE A 209 -20.75 44.69 5.06
CA ILE A 209 -19.87 44.61 6.24
C ILE A 209 -19.09 45.92 6.39
N LEU A 210 -18.55 46.48 5.29
CA LEU A 210 -17.86 47.78 5.32
C LEU A 210 -18.76 48.90 5.86
N LYS A 211 -20.02 48.97 5.42
CA LYS A 211 -21.00 49.95 5.92
C LYS A 211 -21.24 49.82 7.42
N LYS A 212 -21.31 48.60 7.94
CA LYS A 212 -21.47 48.36 9.39
C LYS A 212 -20.25 48.83 10.17
N LEU A 213 -19.04 48.46 9.72
CA LEU A 213 -17.79 48.87 10.36
C LEU A 213 -17.59 50.40 10.33
N LEU A 214 -18.01 51.06 9.24
CA LEU A 214 -18.03 52.53 9.15
C LEU A 214 -19.04 53.15 10.12
N ALA A 215 -20.25 52.60 10.20
CA ALA A 215 -21.29 53.09 11.10
C ALA A 215 -20.91 52.93 12.58
N GLU A 216 -20.19 51.86 12.91
CA GLU A 216 -19.62 51.61 14.24
C GLU A 216 -18.36 52.46 14.54
N GLY A 217 -17.85 53.19 13.54
CA GLY A 217 -16.68 54.07 13.69
C GLY A 217 -15.36 53.33 13.88
N VAL A 218 -15.31 52.02 13.61
CA VAL A 218 -14.08 51.21 13.82
C VAL A 218 -13.13 51.27 12.62
N ILE A 219 -13.60 51.67 11.44
CA ILE A 219 -12.76 51.96 10.27
C ILE A 219 -13.05 53.37 9.72
N THR A 220 -12.08 53.95 9.03
CA THR A 220 -12.23 55.25 8.35
C THR A 220 -12.82 55.11 6.94
N ALA A 221 -13.38 56.19 6.41
CA ALA A 221 -13.87 56.23 5.02
C ALA A 221 -12.76 55.90 4.00
N ALA A 222 -11.53 56.36 4.26
CA ALA A 222 -10.37 56.05 3.42
C ALA A 222 -10.03 54.55 3.44
N GLN A 223 -10.02 53.92 4.63
CA GLN A 223 -9.79 52.46 4.75
C GLN A 223 -10.88 51.65 4.05
N ALA A 224 -12.15 52.05 4.19
CA ALA A 224 -13.26 51.39 3.50
C ALA A 224 -13.13 51.51 1.97
N GLU A 225 -12.69 52.67 1.46
CA GLU A 225 -12.46 52.87 0.03
C GLU A 225 -11.30 52.02 -0.49
N LEU A 226 -10.18 51.98 0.22
CA LEU A 226 -9.06 51.10 -0.13
C LEU A 226 -9.46 49.62 -0.09
N ALA A 227 -10.31 49.21 0.87
CA ALA A 227 -10.79 47.84 0.99
C ALA A 227 -11.68 47.37 -0.18
N ARG A 228 -12.25 48.28 -0.97
CA ARG A 228 -12.97 47.96 -2.22
C ARG A 228 -12.04 47.66 -3.38
N GLN A 229 -10.78 48.07 -3.28
CA GLN A 229 -9.80 48.02 -4.37
C GLN A 229 -8.77 46.89 -4.20
N VAL A 230 -8.89 46.10 -3.14
CA VAL A 230 -7.99 44.97 -2.87
C VAL A 230 -8.79 43.71 -2.55
N PRO A 231 -8.29 42.52 -2.89
CA PRO A 231 -8.91 41.27 -2.45
C PRO A 231 -8.87 41.14 -0.93
N MET A 232 -9.79 40.34 -0.39
CA MET A 232 -9.86 40.05 1.04
C MET A 232 -8.63 39.28 1.54
N ALA A 233 -8.11 38.35 0.75
CA ALA A 233 -6.86 37.64 1.05
C ALA A 233 -5.75 38.04 0.06
N ASP A 234 -4.50 38.01 0.54
CA ASP A 234 -3.32 38.16 -0.32
C ASP A 234 -2.92 36.82 -0.94
N ASP A 235 -3.27 35.74 -0.25
CA ASP A 235 -2.87 34.39 -0.57
C ASP A 235 -4.02 33.42 -0.23
N ILE A 236 -4.31 32.47 -1.11
CA ILE A 236 -5.24 31.37 -0.87
C ILE A 236 -4.45 30.08 -0.74
N THR A 237 -4.59 29.38 0.39
CA THR A 237 -4.08 28.02 0.54
C THR A 237 -5.19 27.04 0.19
N VAL A 238 -5.02 26.29 -0.88
CA VAL A 238 -5.94 25.20 -1.25
C VAL A 238 -5.59 23.96 -0.42
N GLU A 239 -6.50 23.57 0.45
CA GLU A 239 -6.33 22.42 1.34
C GLU A 239 -7.06 21.19 0.77
N GLY A 240 -6.27 20.20 0.32
CA GLY A 240 -6.74 18.87 -0.04
C GLY A 240 -7.04 18.01 1.19
N ASP A 241 -6.82 16.70 1.07
CA ASP A 241 -6.95 15.78 2.20
C ASP A 241 -5.89 16.08 3.29
N SER A 242 -6.34 16.38 4.50
CA SER A 242 -5.50 16.86 5.59
C SER A 242 -5.95 16.31 6.95
N GLY A 243 -5.06 16.38 7.95
CA GLY A 243 -5.41 16.08 9.34
C GLY A 243 -6.31 17.16 9.94
N GLY A 244 -7.27 16.77 10.78
CA GLY A 244 -8.26 17.69 11.34
C GLY A 244 -9.42 17.94 10.38
N HIS A 245 -9.96 19.15 10.35
CA HIS A 245 -11.10 19.47 9.47
C HIS A 245 -10.69 19.36 8.00
N THR A 246 -11.34 18.46 7.26
CA THR A 246 -11.10 18.26 5.84
C THR A 246 -12.36 17.75 5.13
N ASP A 247 -12.52 18.16 3.87
CA ASP A 247 -13.53 17.62 2.96
C ASP A 247 -13.01 16.41 2.17
N GLN A 248 -11.77 15.95 2.44
CA GLN A 248 -11.06 14.88 1.72
C GLN A 248 -10.88 15.16 0.22
N GLY A 249 -10.67 16.44 -0.13
CA GLY A 249 -10.49 16.87 -1.50
C GLY A 249 -9.19 16.35 -2.11
N VAL A 250 -9.24 15.85 -3.34
CA VAL A 250 -8.04 15.48 -4.10
C VAL A 250 -7.34 16.75 -4.55
N LEU A 251 -6.15 17.04 -3.99
CA LEU A 251 -5.42 18.30 -4.18
C LEU A 251 -5.26 18.67 -5.66
N SER A 252 -4.84 17.73 -6.51
CA SER A 252 -4.62 17.98 -7.94
C SER A 252 -5.89 18.42 -8.68
N CYS A 253 -7.06 17.98 -8.24
CA CYS A 253 -8.35 18.36 -8.82
C CYS A 253 -8.81 19.74 -8.32
N ILE A 254 -8.78 19.96 -7.01
CA ILE A 254 -9.33 21.21 -6.43
C ILE A 254 -8.39 22.41 -6.64
N PHE A 255 -7.08 22.19 -6.68
CA PHE A 255 -6.08 23.25 -6.84
C PHE A 255 -6.27 24.00 -8.15
N ARG A 256 -6.31 23.29 -9.28
CA ARG A 256 -6.47 23.92 -10.60
C ARG A 256 -7.83 24.59 -10.77
N SER A 257 -8.88 24.08 -10.11
CA SER A 257 -10.18 24.75 -10.09
C SER A 257 -10.07 26.13 -9.43
N ILE A 258 -9.41 26.24 -8.28
CA ILE A 258 -9.25 27.53 -7.58
C ILE A 258 -8.28 28.46 -8.32
N VAL A 259 -7.23 27.94 -8.96
CA VAL A 259 -6.37 28.75 -9.84
C VAL A 259 -7.19 29.37 -10.97
N GLN A 260 -8.01 28.57 -11.65
CA GLN A 260 -8.88 29.08 -12.71
C GLN A 260 -9.86 30.14 -12.17
N LEU A 261 -10.44 29.93 -10.99
CA LEU A 261 -11.30 30.93 -10.36
C LEU A 261 -10.56 32.25 -10.10
N ARG A 262 -9.33 32.19 -9.60
CA ARG A 262 -8.49 33.37 -9.39
C ARG A 262 -8.25 34.10 -10.69
N ASP A 263 -7.86 33.39 -11.74
CA ASP A 263 -7.61 33.96 -13.08
C ASP A 263 -8.88 34.59 -13.67
N ASP A 264 -10.05 33.98 -13.46
CA ASP A 264 -11.34 34.52 -13.91
C ASP A 264 -11.69 35.83 -13.20
N ILE A 265 -11.56 35.87 -11.86
CA ILE A 265 -11.85 37.07 -11.05
C ILE A 265 -10.85 38.18 -11.34
N GLU A 266 -9.57 37.86 -11.53
CA GLU A 266 -8.53 38.84 -11.88
C GLU A 266 -8.85 39.52 -13.22
N ARG A 267 -9.29 38.75 -14.22
CA ARG A 267 -9.75 39.28 -15.51
C ARG A 267 -11.04 40.12 -15.41
N GLU A 268 -11.96 39.75 -14.53
CA GLU A 268 -13.22 40.47 -14.30
C GLU A 268 -12.99 41.82 -13.60
N SER A 269 -12.15 41.82 -12.57
CA SER A 269 -12.08 42.89 -11.57
C SER A 269 -11.03 43.97 -11.86
N CYS A 270 -10.05 43.68 -12.73
CA CYS A 270 -8.95 44.60 -13.08
C CYS A 270 -8.21 45.19 -11.86
N LEU A 271 -8.19 44.48 -10.72
CA LEU A 271 -7.71 45.00 -9.43
C LEU A 271 -6.18 45.25 -9.39
N GLY A 272 -5.43 44.87 -10.43
CA GLY A 272 -3.98 45.09 -10.50
C GLY A 272 -3.15 44.28 -9.48
N PHE A 273 -3.80 43.42 -8.69
CA PHE A 273 -3.18 42.54 -7.71
C PHE A 273 -3.49 41.08 -8.04
N GLN A 274 -2.45 40.29 -8.22
CA GLN A 274 -2.59 38.86 -8.40
C GLN A 274 -2.56 38.16 -7.03
N VAL A 275 -3.68 37.54 -6.64
CA VAL A 275 -3.73 36.67 -5.45
C VAL A 275 -2.99 35.38 -5.75
N ARG A 276 -2.06 34.98 -4.88
CA ARG A 276 -1.28 33.75 -5.04
C ARG A 276 -2.03 32.55 -4.49
N ILE A 277 -1.88 31.41 -5.15
CA ILE A 277 -2.54 30.16 -4.77
C ILE A 277 -1.47 29.16 -4.31
N GLY A 278 -1.48 28.83 -3.03
CA GLY A 278 -0.64 27.78 -2.45
C GLY A 278 -1.39 26.48 -2.25
N ALA A 279 -0.66 25.44 -1.85
CA ALA A 279 -1.18 24.08 -1.73
C ALA A 279 -0.90 23.48 -0.33
N ALA A 280 -1.88 22.78 0.22
CA ALA A 280 -1.82 22.06 1.49
C ALA A 280 -2.55 20.71 1.39
N GLY A 281 -2.28 19.81 2.33
CA GLY A 281 -2.92 18.49 2.39
C GLY A 281 -2.19 17.44 1.55
N GLY A 282 -1.87 16.29 2.15
CA GLY A 282 -1.08 15.22 1.53
C GLY A 282 0.42 15.53 1.37
N LEU A 283 0.90 16.69 1.82
CA LEU A 283 2.28 17.16 1.62
C LEU A 283 3.22 16.67 2.73
N GLY A 284 3.73 15.44 2.61
CA GLY A 284 4.63 14.81 3.58
C GLY A 284 5.99 14.34 3.03
N THR A 285 6.22 14.45 1.73
CA THR A 285 7.45 13.94 1.07
C THR A 285 7.94 14.93 0.00
N PRO A 286 9.23 14.87 -0.40
CA PRO A 286 9.76 15.72 -1.46
C PRO A 286 8.99 15.59 -2.78
N HIS A 287 8.54 14.39 -3.15
CA HIS A 287 7.72 14.15 -4.34
C HIS A 287 6.36 14.86 -4.26
N ALA A 288 5.71 14.84 -3.09
CA ALA A 288 4.45 15.55 -2.89
C ALA A 288 4.64 17.07 -3.00
N ILE A 289 5.74 17.60 -2.44
CA ILE A 289 6.10 19.02 -2.58
C ILE A 289 6.37 19.40 -4.03
N LEU A 290 7.19 18.63 -4.75
CA LEU A 290 7.44 18.87 -6.17
C LEU A 290 6.15 18.80 -6.98
N SER A 291 5.27 17.83 -6.70
CA SER A 291 3.97 17.72 -7.37
C SER A 291 3.10 18.96 -7.16
N ALA A 292 3.12 19.56 -5.97
CA ALA A 292 2.38 20.79 -5.71
C ALA A 292 2.94 21.97 -6.53
N PHE A 293 4.25 22.14 -6.58
CA PHE A 293 4.89 23.16 -7.42
C PHE A 293 4.63 22.92 -8.91
N ALA A 294 4.64 21.67 -9.37
CA ALA A 294 4.31 21.29 -10.74
C ALA A 294 2.86 21.64 -11.13
N LEU A 295 1.91 21.66 -10.17
CA LEU A 295 0.54 22.15 -10.40
C LEU A 295 0.46 23.69 -10.53
N GLY A 296 1.53 24.39 -10.15
CA GLY A 296 1.64 25.84 -10.13
C GLY A 296 1.41 26.47 -8.75
N ALA A 297 1.68 25.75 -7.66
CA ALA A 297 1.61 26.31 -6.31
C ALA A 297 2.61 27.44 -6.13
N ALA A 298 2.13 28.59 -5.65
CA ALA A 298 2.99 29.73 -5.29
C ALA A 298 3.82 29.43 -4.03
N TYR A 299 3.30 28.59 -3.14
CA TYR A 299 3.94 28.11 -1.93
C TYR A 299 3.26 26.81 -1.47
N VAL A 300 3.92 26.08 -0.57
CA VAL A 300 3.42 24.83 0.00
C VAL A 300 3.23 24.93 1.51
N VAL A 301 2.32 24.10 2.04
CA VAL A 301 1.95 24.12 3.46
C VAL A 301 1.92 22.71 4.03
N THR A 302 2.58 22.53 5.17
CA THR A 302 2.59 21.27 5.90
C THR A 302 1.85 21.43 7.23
N GLY A 303 1.27 20.33 7.72
CA GLY A 303 0.49 20.32 8.96
C GLY A 303 0.80 19.08 9.78
N SER A 304 0.23 17.94 9.39
CA SER A 304 0.34 16.67 10.14
C SER A 304 1.78 16.34 10.50
N ILE A 305 2.72 16.42 9.55
CA ILE A 305 4.14 16.09 9.78
C ILE A 305 4.78 16.92 10.89
N ASN A 306 4.38 18.19 11.03
CA ASN A 306 4.96 19.10 12.01
C ASN A 306 4.57 18.69 13.44
N GLN A 307 3.41 18.03 13.61
CA GLN A 307 2.95 17.57 14.92
C GLN A 307 3.84 16.49 15.53
N ALA A 308 4.63 15.78 14.71
CA ALA A 308 5.60 14.77 15.19
C ALA A 308 6.96 15.37 15.55
N CYS A 309 7.16 16.69 15.38
CA CYS A 309 8.43 17.34 15.69
C CYS A 309 8.58 17.63 17.18
N VAL A 310 9.83 17.74 17.63
CA VAL A 310 10.16 18.02 19.03
C VAL A 310 9.55 19.33 19.51
N GLU A 311 9.43 20.32 18.64
CA GLU A 311 8.87 21.63 18.95
C GLU A 311 7.34 21.65 19.05
N ALA A 312 6.63 20.58 18.67
CA ALA A 312 5.17 20.55 18.74
C ALA A 312 4.65 20.56 20.18
N GLY A 313 3.65 21.40 20.45
CA GLY A 313 2.96 21.55 21.73
C GLY A 313 1.97 20.41 22.02
N THR A 314 2.43 19.16 21.94
CA THR A 314 1.68 17.96 22.27
C THR A 314 2.56 16.98 23.05
N SER A 315 1.94 16.03 23.74
CA SER A 315 2.69 15.07 24.55
C SER A 315 3.64 14.19 23.73
N GLU A 316 4.73 13.75 24.37
CA GLU A 316 5.68 12.80 23.78
C GLU A 316 5.00 11.50 23.36
N ALA A 317 4.00 11.04 24.12
CA ALA A 317 3.20 9.87 23.74
C ALA A 317 2.53 10.05 22.37
N VAL A 318 1.95 11.23 22.10
CA VAL A 318 1.36 11.55 20.79
C VAL A 318 2.42 11.61 19.70
N LYS A 319 3.57 12.24 19.94
CA LYS A 319 4.68 12.30 18.96
C LYS A 319 5.13 10.89 18.56
N GLN A 320 5.32 10.01 19.54
CA GLN A 320 5.68 8.60 19.31
C GLN A 320 4.61 7.82 18.54
N MET A 321 3.32 8.07 18.80
CA MET A 321 2.22 7.48 18.02
C MET A 321 2.24 7.98 16.57
N LEU A 322 2.47 9.28 16.35
CA LEU A 322 2.58 9.87 15.03
C LEU A 322 3.78 9.33 14.24
N GLY A 323 4.92 9.11 14.89
CA GLY A 323 6.12 8.52 14.28
C GLY A 323 5.93 7.10 13.74
N LYS A 324 4.92 6.39 14.24
CA LYS A 324 4.58 5.02 13.83
C LYS A 324 3.42 4.94 12.84
N ALA A 325 2.75 6.07 12.58
CA ALA A 325 1.58 6.10 11.71
C ALA A 325 1.95 5.68 10.28
N GLN A 326 1.15 4.80 9.68
CA GLN A 326 1.18 4.51 8.25
C GLN A 326 0.16 5.37 7.50
N ILE A 327 0.25 5.41 6.16
CA ILE A 327 -0.66 6.23 5.31
C ILE A 327 -2.14 5.91 5.59
N SER A 328 -2.45 4.63 5.87
CA SER A 328 -3.80 4.14 6.13
C SER A 328 -4.28 4.27 7.58
N ASP A 329 -3.46 4.81 8.48
CA ASP A 329 -3.73 4.88 9.93
C ASP A 329 -4.56 6.09 10.35
N VAL A 330 -5.36 6.60 9.43
CA VAL A 330 -6.27 7.72 9.64
C VAL A 330 -7.73 7.30 9.49
N ALA A 331 -8.64 8.03 10.11
CA ALA A 331 -10.08 7.83 10.01
C ALA A 331 -10.85 9.15 10.10
N MET A 332 -11.99 9.22 9.42
CA MET A 332 -12.94 10.34 9.56
C MET A 332 -13.90 10.09 10.73
N VAL A 333 -14.02 11.09 11.60
CA VAL A 333 -14.79 11.04 12.84
C VAL A 333 -15.59 12.35 12.98
N PRO A 334 -16.69 12.38 13.75
CA PRO A 334 -17.42 13.63 13.96
C PRO A 334 -16.55 14.70 14.63
N SER A 335 -16.68 15.95 14.20
CA SER A 335 -16.01 17.09 14.85
C SER A 335 -16.73 17.48 16.14
N ALA A 336 -16.00 18.08 17.09
CA ALA A 336 -16.58 18.53 18.35
C ALA A 336 -17.39 19.83 18.18
N ASP A 337 -16.84 20.81 17.48
CA ASP A 337 -17.35 22.15 17.24
C ASP A 337 -18.62 22.21 16.35
N MET A 338 -18.76 21.26 15.42
CA MET A 338 -19.85 21.17 14.44
C MET A 338 -20.52 19.79 14.45
N PHE A 339 -20.54 19.14 15.62
CA PHE A 339 -21.08 17.80 15.83
C PHE A 339 -22.51 17.63 15.29
N GLU A 340 -23.40 18.57 15.61
CA GLU A 340 -24.82 18.54 15.22
C GLU A 340 -25.02 18.73 13.71
N LEU A 341 -24.09 19.42 13.04
CA LEU A 341 -24.10 19.64 11.59
C LEU A 341 -23.50 18.45 10.82
N GLY A 342 -22.99 17.43 11.53
CA GLY A 342 -22.39 16.25 10.93
C GLY A 342 -21.03 16.50 10.29
N ALA A 343 -20.36 17.61 10.65
CA ALA A 343 -19.00 17.87 10.21
C ALA A 343 -18.05 16.78 10.72
N LYS A 344 -16.99 16.53 9.95
CA LYS A 344 -16.01 15.49 10.25
C LYS A 344 -14.60 16.05 10.29
N VAL A 345 -13.76 15.38 11.05
CA VAL A 345 -12.32 15.59 11.12
C VAL A 345 -11.58 14.29 10.85
N GLN A 346 -10.39 14.37 10.29
CA GLN A 346 -9.48 13.25 10.10
C GLN A 346 -8.54 13.13 11.30
N VAL A 347 -8.49 11.93 11.89
CA VAL A 347 -7.72 11.64 13.10
C VAL A 347 -6.89 10.37 12.95
N LEU A 348 -5.82 10.26 13.73
CA LEU A 348 -5.05 9.03 13.87
C LEU A 348 -5.91 7.96 14.57
N LYS A 349 -6.05 6.79 13.95
CA LYS A 349 -6.70 5.61 14.57
C LYS A 349 -5.69 4.62 15.17
N LEU A 350 -4.41 4.72 14.83
CA LEU A 350 -3.37 3.86 15.38
C LEU A 350 -3.19 4.11 16.89
N GLY A 351 -3.19 3.04 17.67
CA GLY A 351 -2.85 3.07 19.10
C GLY A 351 -3.88 3.71 20.02
N ASN A 352 -5.12 3.98 19.56
CA ASN A 352 -6.21 4.50 20.39
C ASN A 352 -7.60 4.04 19.89
N MET A 353 -8.64 4.21 20.71
CA MET A 353 -10.04 3.89 20.37
C MET A 353 -10.89 5.13 20.07
N TYR A 354 -10.32 6.33 20.06
CA TYR A 354 -11.06 7.58 19.92
C TYR A 354 -11.94 7.56 18.67
N ALA A 355 -11.43 7.09 17.53
CA ALA A 355 -12.19 7.07 16.29
C ALA A 355 -13.46 6.20 16.37
N ILE A 356 -13.36 5.03 16.98
CA ILE A 356 -14.49 4.10 17.19
C ILE A 356 -15.48 4.71 18.18
N ARG A 357 -14.99 5.26 19.30
CA ARG A 357 -15.81 5.88 20.35
C ARG A 357 -16.57 7.11 19.83
N ALA A 358 -15.91 7.99 19.08
CA ALA A 358 -16.54 9.16 18.46
C ALA A 358 -17.63 8.76 17.45
N GLN A 359 -17.40 7.73 16.63
CA GLN A 359 -18.42 7.20 15.72
C GLN A 359 -19.61 6.60 16.46
N LYS A 360 -19.40 5.90 17.59
CA LYS A 360 -20.48 5.40 18.44
C LYS A 360 -21.33 6.55 19.01
N LEU A 361 -20.72 7.63 19.48
CA LEU A 361 -21.44 8.82 19.95
C LEU A 361 -22.31 9.42 18.83
N LEU A 362 -21.78 9.53 17.61
CA LEU A 362 -22.57 10.01 16.47
C LEU A 362 -23.73 9.06 16.11
N ALA A 363 -23.50 7.75 16.14
CA ALA A 363 -24.54 6.76 15.88
C ALA A 363 -25.69 6.88 16.88
N LEU A 364 -25.37 6.97 18.18
CA LEU A 364 -26.37 7.16 19.24
C LEU A 364 -27.12 8.48 19.07
N TYR A 365 -26.41 9.58 18.77
CA TYR A 365 -27.03 10.89 18.55
C TYR A 365 -28.00 10.92 17.37
N LYS A 366 -27.70 10.16 16.31
CA LYS A 366 -28.60 10.03 15.15
C LYS A 366 -29.81 9.16 15.44
N GLN A 367 -29.63 8.11 16.25
CA GLN A 367 -30.66 7.11 16.52
C GLN A 367 -31.68 7.55 17.57
N TYR A 368 -31.28 8.34 18.57
CA TYR A 368 -32.12 8.69 19.71
C TYR A 368 -32.31 10.22 19.83
N ASP A 369 -33.45 10.64 20.40
CA ASP A 369 -33.82 12.05 20.53
C ASP A 369 -33.45 12.67 21.89
N SER A 370 -33.06 11.85 22.87
CA SER A 370 -32.64 12.29 24.20
C SER A 370 -31.73 11.26 24.88
N LEU A 371 -31.06 11.68 25.96
CA LEU A 371 -30.29 10.77 26.82
C LEU A 371 -31.20 9.74 27.51
N ASP A 372 -32.42 10.13 27.91
CA ASP A 372 -33.37 9.25 28.60
C ASP A 372 -33.94 8.17 27.67
N ALA A 373 -33.86 8.37 26.35
CA ALA A 373 -34.29 7.38 25.36
C ALA A 373 -33.20 6.33 25.05
N LEU A 374 -31.98 6.48 25.60
CA LEU A 374 -30.91 5.51 25.40
C LEU A 374 -31.21 4.20 26.15
N PRO A 375 -30.96 3.03 25.53
CA PRO A 375 -31.03 1.75 26.24
C PRO A 375 -30.08 1.72 27.44
N GLU A 376 -30.49 1.08 28.55
CA GLU A 376 -29.67 0.98 29.77
C GLU A 376 -28.27 0.40 29.51
N GLN A 377 -28.17 -0.54 28.55
CA GLN A 377 -26.90 -1.14 28.14
C GLN A 377 -25.97 -0.12 27.45
N ASP A 378 -26.51 0.78 26.62
CA ASP A 378 -25.73 1.83 25.97
C ASP A 378 -25.30 2.88 27.00
N VAL A 379 -26.18 3.26 27.96
CA VAL A 379 -25.81 4.16 29.06
C VAL A 379 -24.66 3.59 29.89
N ALA A 380 -24.78 2.33 30.34
CA ALA A 380 -23.72 1.67 31.11
C ALA A 380 -22.39 1.59 30.34
N LEU A 381 -22.44 1.38 29.01
CA LEU A 381 -21.25 1.38 28.16
C LEU A 381 -20.63 2.79 28.08
N LEU A 382 -21.45 3.83 27.87
CA LEU A 382 -20.98 5.21 27.81
C LEU A 382 -20.28 5.61 29.11
N GLU A 383 -20.90 5.35 30.26
CA GLU A 383 -20.36 5.71 31.57
C GLU A 383 -19.08 4.94 31.90
N LYS A 384 -19.01 3.65 31.57
CA LYS A 384 -17.86 2.79 31.90
C LYS A 384 -16.68 2.93 30.93
N GLN A 385 -16.94 3.06 29.63
CA GLN A 385 -15.91 2.92 28.59
C GLN A 385 -15.54 4.20 27.85
N ILE A 386 -16.34 5.27 27.96
CA ILE A 386 -16.11 6.54 27.23
C ILE A 386 -15.96 7.69 28.21
N PHE A 387 -16.97 7.94 29.04
CA PHE A 387 -16.95 9.04 30.00
C PHE A 387 -16.15 8.72 31.26
N HIS A 388 -16.09 7.44 31.66
CA HIS A 388 -15.51 6.97 32.92
C HIS A 388 -16.14 7.63 34.16
N LYS A 389 -17.38 8.12 34.02
CA LYS A 389 -18.20 8.80 35.03
C LYS A 389 -19.69 8.68 34.67
N PRO A 390 -20.58 8.79 35.66
CA PRO A 390 -22.01 8.93 35.41
C PRO A 390 -22.34 10.10 34.47
N LEU A 391 -23.33 9.93 33.59
CA LEU A 391 -23.74 10.99 32.64
C LEU A 391 -24.22 12.26 33.36
N ALA A 392 -24.82 12.11 34.54
CA ALA A 392 -25.24 13.24 35.38
C ALA A 392 -24.06 14.13 35.80
N ASP A 393 -22.92 13.52 36.13
CA ASP A 393 -21.71 14.25 36.54
C ASP A 393 -21.10 15.00 35.35
N ILE A 394 -21.06 14.35 34.17
CA ILE A 394 -20.60 15.00 32.93
C ILE A 394 -21.48 16.19 32.57
N TRP A 395 -22.79 16.09 32.79
CA TRP A 395 -23.69 17.22 32.58
C TRP A 395 -23.35 18.40 33.51
N GLN A 396 -23.11 18.14 34.81
CA GLN A 396 -22.71 19.20 35.75
C GLN A 396 -21.39 19.87 35.35
N GLU A 397 -20.40 19.09 34.91
CA GLU A 397 -19.15 19.64 34.39
C GLU A 397 -19.36 20.50 33.13
N THR A 398 -20.27 20.09 32.26
CA THR A 398 -20.64 20.83 31.04
C THR A 398 -21.32 22.16 31.40
N VAL A 399 -22.24 22.16 32.36
CA VAL A 399 -22.89 23.38 32.89
C VAL A 399 -21.83 24.34 33.46
N ALA A 400 -20.94 23.83 34.31
CA ALA A 400 -19.88 24.63 34.91
C ALA A 400 -18.90 25.21 33.86
N TYR A 401 -18.63 24.48 32.77
CA TYR A 401 -17.83 25.00 31.65
C TYR A 401 -18.50 26.20 30.98
N PHE A 402 -19.76 26.09 30.54
CA PHE A 402 -20.45 27.18 29.85
C PHE A 402 -20.71 28.39 30.75
N GLN A 403 -20.90 28.19 32.05
CA GLN A 403 -20.96 29.29 33.02
C GLN A 403 -19.63 30.06 33.10
N ARG A 404 -18.49 29.35 33.17
CA ARG A 404 -17.15 29.98 33.16
C ARG A 404 -16.86 30.69 31.84
N CYS A 405 -17.35 30.17 30.72
CA CYS A 405 -17.25 30.81 29.42
C CYS A 405 -18.23 31.98 29.22
N ASN A 406 -19.03 32.33 30.24
CA ASN A 406 -20.05 33.38 30.19
C ASN A 406 -21.11 33.15 29.09
N LEU A 407 -21.51 31.88 28.89
CA LEU A 407 -22.51 31.45 27.90
C LEU A 407 -23.68 30.67 28.56
N PRO A 408 -24.34 31.21 29.61
CA PRO A 408 -25.40 30.48 30.32
C PRO A 408 -26.61 30.13 29.43
N ALA A 409 -26.91 30.97 28.43
CA ALA A 409 -28.01 30.75 27.48
C ALA A 409 -27.90 29.42 26.71
N VAL A 410 -26.68 28.89 26.53
CA VAL A 410 -26.46 27.57 25.88
C VAL A 410 -27.00 26.44 26.76
N VAL A 411 -26.80 26.54 28.07
CA VAL A 411 -27.29 25.57 29.06
C VAL A 411 -28.81 25.65 29.16
N GLU A 412 -29.36 26.86 29.30
CA GLU A 412 -30.82 27.09 29.39
C GLU A 412 -31.54 26.48 28.18
N LYS A 413 -31.01 26.69 26.97
CA LYS A 413 -31.56 26.12 25.75
C LYS A 413 -31.46 24.59 25.72
N ALA A 414 -30.34 24.03 26.20
CA ALA A 414 -30.14 22.59 26.25
C ALA A 414 -31.06 21.89 27.26
N GLU A 415 -31.36 22.53 28.40
CA GLU A 415 -32.35 22.01 29.37
C GLU A 415 -33.77 21.92 28.79
N GLN A 416 -34.11 22.81 27.85
CA GLN A 416 -35.39 22.81 27.14
C GLN A 416 -35.40 21.90 25.90
N GLN A 417 -34.23 21.46 25.42
CA GLN A 417 -34.07 20.70 24.18
C GLN A 417 -33.26 19.42 24.45
N PRO A 418 -33.91 18.27 24.74
CA PRO A 418 -33.24 17.03 25.15
C PRO A 418 -32.13 16.56 24.19
N LYS A 419 -32.35 16.73 22.88
CA LYS A 419 -31.35 16.39 21.86
C LYS A 419 -30.11 17.29 21.91
N LYS A 420 -30.29 18.58 22.23
CA LYS A 420 -29.19 19.53 22.42
C LYS A 420 -28.38 19.19 23.68
N LYS A 421 -29.05 18.82 24.78
CA LYS A 421 -28.39 18.32 25.99
C LYS A 421 -27.51 17.10 25.71
N MET A 422 -28.04 16.14 24.95
CA MET A 422 -27.29 14.97 24.50
C MET A 422 -26.06 15.35 23.66
N ALA A 423 -26.21 16.27 22.70
CA ALA A 423 -25.10 16.76 21.88
C ALA A 423 -23.99 17.40 22.74
N LEU A 424 -24.34 18.30 23.66
CA LEU A 424 -23.37 18.98 24.53
C LEU A 424 -22.59 17.98 25.40
N LEU A 425 -23.28 16.95 25.92
CA LEU A 425 -22.64 15.89 26.70
C LEU A 425 -21.65 15.08 25.84
N PHE A 426 -22.02 14.73 24.60
CA PHE A 426 -21.11 14.01 23.70
C PHE A 426 -19.93 14.88 23.26
N GLN A 427 -20.17 16.17 23.02
CA GLN A 427 -19.13 17.15 22.71
C GLN A 427 -18.14 17.33 23.86
N TRP A 428 -18.54 17.14 25.12
CA TRP A 428 -17.61 17.11 26.25
C TRP A 428 -16.52 16.06 26.02
N TYR A 429 -16.87 14.82 25.63
CA TYR A 429 -15.88 13.78 25.37
C TYR A 429 -15.00 14.14 24.17
N LEU A 430 -15.63 14.58 23.07
CA LEU A 430 -14.91 14.94 21.84
C LEU A 430 -13.89 16.06 22.09
N GLY A 431 -14.24 17.08 22.89
CA GLY A 431 -13.34 18.17 23.24
C GLY A 431 -12.26 17.79 24.25
N GLN A 432 -12.60 17.01 25.28
CA GLN A 432 -11.64 16.58 26.30
C GLN A 432 -10.60 15.61 25.73
N SER A 433 -10.98 14.80 24.73
CA SER A 433 -10.09 13.87 24.03
C SER A 433 -8.87 14.54 23.39
N SER A 434 -9.03 15.76 22.87
CA SER A 434 -7.91 16.56 22.35
C SER A 434 -6.99 17.03 23.48
N ARG A 435 -7.56 17.49 24.60
CA ARG A 435 -6.79 17.96 25.76
C ARG A 435 -6.01 16.84 26.43
N TRP A 436 -6.58 15.65 26.55
CA TRP A 436 -5.87 14.48 27.08
C TRP A 436 -4.66 14.12 26.22
N ALA A 437 -4.79 14.18 24.89
CA ALA A 437 -3.69 13.94 23.97
C ALA A 437 -2.57 14.99 24.12
N ILE A 438 -2.92 16.27 24.18
CA ILE A 438 -1.97 17.37 24.37
C ILE A 438 -1.21 17.23 25.69
N ASN A 439 -1.92 16.98 26.79
CA ASN A 439 -1.34 16.91 28.13
C ASN A 439 -0.64 15.58 28.42
N GLY A 440 -0.87 14.54 27.62
CA GLY A 440 -0.30 13.21 27.86
C GLY A 440 -0.93 12.51 29.07
N GLU A 441 -2.24 12.65 29.25
CA GLU A 441 -2.98 12.01 30.35
C GLU A 441 -2.95 10.48 30.23
N ALA A 442 -2.06 9.83 30.99
CA ALA A 442 -1.77 8.40 30.88
C ALA A 442 -3.01 7.50 31.04
N THR A 443 -3.95 7.91 31.90
CA THR A 443 -5.21 7.18 32.14
C THR A 443 -6.18 7.24 30.96
N ARG A 444 -5.93 8.12 29.99
CA ARG A 444 -6.79 8.42 28.84
C ARG A 444 -6.13 8.17 27.49
N HIS A 445 -5.01 7.44 27.43
CA HIS A 445 -4.30 7.20 26.15
C HIS A 445 -5.18 6.60 25.04
N MET A 446 -6.13 5.70 25.37
CA MET A 446 -7.07 5.14 24.39
C MET A 446 -8.13 6.15 23.90
N ASP A 447 -8.23 7.32 24.52
CA ASP A 447 -9.16 8.40 24.18
C ASP A 447 -8.48 9.57 23.46
N TYR A 448 -7.20 9.48 23.10
CA TYR A 448 -6.50 10.59 22.47
C TYR A 448 -7.08 10.92 21.10
N GLN A 449 -7.62 12.15 20.97
CA GLN A 449 -7.93 12.72 19.67
C GLN A 449 -6.66 13.39 19.12
N ILE A 450 -6.11 12.80 18.07
CA ILE A 450 -4.91 13.30 17.39
C ILE A 450 -5.27 13.59 15.94
N TRP A 451 -5.28 14.86 15.54
CA TRP A 451 -5.57 15.26 14.17
C TRP A 451 -4.40 14.92 13.25
N CYS A 452 -4.56 13.92 12.40
CA CYS A 452 -3.49 13.40 11.56
C CYS A 452 -4.03 13.03 10.19
N GLY A 453 -3.29 13.40 9.15
CA GLY A 453 -3.57 13.05 7.77
C GLY A 453 -2.57 12.03 7.22
N SER A 454 -2.90 11.46 6.06
CA SER A 454 -2.07 10.49 5.33
C SER A 454 -0.62 10.96 5.06
N ALA A 455 -0.39 12.28 5.02
CA ALA A 455 0.93 12.89 4.90
C ALA A 455 1.92 12.45 5.99
N MET A 456 1.46 12.17 7.21
CA MET A 456 2.33 11.66 8.28
C MET A 456 2.91 10.29 7.92
N GLY A 457 2.05 9.38 7.46
CA GLY A 457 2.48 8.04 7.05
C GLY A 457 3.41 8.07 5.85
N ALA A 458 3.15 8.93 4.88
CA ALA A 458 4.03 9.10 3.72
C ALA A 458 5.41 9.63 4.13
N MET A 459 5.48 10.56 5.09
CA MET A 459 6.74 11.03 5.64
C MET A 459 7.47 9.92 6.41
N ASN A 460 6.76 9.15 7.24
CA ASN A 460 7.37 8.04 7.99
C ASN A 460 7.95 6.97 7.04
N GLU A 461 7.24 6.63 5.95
CA GLU A 461 7.76 5.72 4.91
C GLU A 461 8.99 6.31 4.20
N TRP A 462 8.99 7.62 3.93
CA TRP A 462 10.13 8.31 3.31
C TRP A 462 11.38 8.38 4.22
N LEU A 463 11.18 8.54 5.54
CA LEU A 463 12.26 8.66 6.52
C LEU A 463 12.71 7.30 7.09
N GLN A 464 12.07 6.19 6.70
CA GLN A 464 12.39 4.86 7.20
C GLN A 464 13.85 4.50 6.94
N GLY A 465 14.55 4.03 7.96
CA GLY A 465 15.98 3.72 7.91
C GLY A 465 16.92 4.92 8.06
N THR A 466 16.39 6.13 8.26
CA THR A 466 17.17 7.34 8.55
C THR A 466 17.12 7.68 10.06
N PRO A 467 18.04 8.51 10.60
CA PRO A 467 17.95 8.97 11.99
C PRO A 467 16.64 9.69 12.32
N LEU A 468 15.97 10.25 11.32
CA LEU A 468 14.70 10.96 11.47
C LEU A 468 13.48 10.01 11.56
N GLU A 469 13.69 8.70 11.44
CA GLU A 469 12.68 7.71 11.83
C GLU A 469 12.29 7.90 13.31
N ASP A 470 13.28 8.18 14.17
CA ASP A 470 13.07 8.58 15.55
C ASP A 470 12.52 10.02 15.65
N VAL A 471 11.30 10.15 16.18
CA VAL A 471 10.63 11.44 16.35
C VAL A 471 11.37 12.40 17.26
N THR A 472 12.24 11.90 18.15
CA THR A 472 13.07 12.76 19.02
C THR A 472 14.15 13.52 18.24
N GLN A 473 14.42 13.09 17.00
CA GLN A 473 15.37 13.76 16.10
C GLN A 473 14.67 14.71 15.11
N ARG A 474 13.32 14.72 15.07
CA ARG A 474 12.56 15.52 14.09
C ARG A 474 12.47 16.98 14.54
N LYS A 475 13.23 17.84 13.87
CA LYS A 475 13.15 19.31 14.03
C LYS A 475 12.36 19.92 12.88
N VAL A 476 11.38 20.75 13.20
CA VAL A 476 10.42 21.28 12.22
C VAL A 476 11.09 22.04 11.06
N ALA A 477 12.13 22.84 11.35
CA ALA A 477 12.81 23.62 10.33
C ALA A 477 13.72 22.76 9.44
N GLU A 478 14.37 21.75 10.01
CA GLU A 478 15.19 20.78 9.27
C GLU A 478 14.33 19.97 8.29
N LEU A 479 13.15 19.50 8.74
CA LEU A 479 12.21 18.82 7.85
C LEU A 479 11.74 19.71 6.70
N ALA A 480 11.45 21.00 6.95
CA ALA A 480 11.09 21.94 5.89
C ALA A 480 12.20 22.08 4.84
N HIS A 481 13.47 22.17 5.27
CA HIS A 481 14.62 22.20 4.36
C HIS A 481 14.79 20.90 3.57
N LEU A 482 14.70 19.75 4.22
CA LEU A 482 14.82 18.46 3.55
C LEU A 482 13.74 18.25 2.49
N LEU A 483 12.50 18.66 2.79
CA LEU A 483 11.40 18.59 1.84
C LEU A 483 11.61 19.51 0.63
N MET A 484 12.04 20.75 0.86
CA MET A 484 12.26 21.74 -0.21
C MET A 484 13.51 21.43 -1.04
N SER A 485 14.62 21.06 -0.40
CA SER A 485 15.84 20.61 -1.08
C SER A 485 15.63 19.32 -1.83
N GLY A 486 14.87 18.38 -1.27
CA GLY A 486 14.48 17.16 -1.97
C GLY A 486 13.62 17.45 -3.20
N ALA A 487 12.69 18.40 -3.12
CA ALA A 487 11.91 18.82 -4.29
C ALA A 487 12.80 19.47 -5.36
N ALA A 488 13.77 20.29 -4.97
CA ALA A 488 14.73 20.90 -5.90
C ALA A 488 15.65 19.85 -6.56
N TYR A 489 16.09 18.85 -5.80
CA TYR A 489 16.80 17.67 -6.31
C TYR A 489 15.96 16.93 -7.35
N LEU A 490 14.69 16.65 -7.03
CA LEU A 490 13.78 15.95 -7.93
C LEU A 490 13.46 16.76 -9.19
N THR A 491 13.51 18.09 -9.15
CA THR A 491 13.45 18.94 -10.35
C THR A 491 14.61 18.64 -11.30
N ARG A 492 15.83 18.46 -10.79
CA ARG A 492 16.99 18.07 -11.62
C ARG A 492 16.86 16.66 -12.19
N ILE A 493 16.29 15.74 -11.42
CA ILE A 493 15.94 14.40 -11.90
C ILE A 493 14.98 14.50 -13.10
N ALA A 494 13.91 15.29 -12.98
CA ALA A 494 12.96 15.49 -14.07
C ALA A 494 13.63 16.10 -15.32
N LEU A 495 14.55 17.06 -15.14
CA LEU A 495 15.32 17.65 -16.26
C LEU A 495 16.21 16.61 -16.95
N LEU A 496 16.84 15.70 -16.21
CA LEU A 496 17.63 14.61 -16.78
C LEU A 496 16.76 13.64 -17.58
N GLU A 497 15.57 13.30 -17.09
CA GLU A 497 14.64 12.43 -17.81
C GLU A 497 14.15 13.10 -19.12
N LEU A 498 13.91 14.41 -19.10
CA LEU A 498 13.59 15.19 -20.31
C LEU A 498 14.74 15.26 -21.32
N MET A 499 15.99 15.12 -20.87
CA MET A 499 17.17 14.93 -21.73
C MET A 499 17.34 13.49 -22.22
N HIS A 500 16.36 12.61 -21.97
CA HIS A 500 16.38 11.18 -22.30
C HIS A 500 17.53 10.41 -21.64
N ILE A 501 17.98 10.88 -20.47
CA ILE A 501 18.98 10.17 -19.66
C ILE A 501 18.26 9.10 -18.84
N THR A 502 18.69 7.86 -18.97
CA THR A 502 18.17 6.76 -18.16
C THR A 502 18.80 6.79 -16.77
N LEU A 503 17.97 6.97 -15.74
CA LEU A 503 18.38 7.08 -14.35
C LEU A 503 18.05 5.79 -13.58
N PRO A 504 18.96 5.29 -12.72
CA PRO A 504 18.64 4.24 -11.76
C PRO A 504 17.53 4.68 -10.80
N GLU A 505 16.62 3.77 -10.43
CA GLU A 505 15.48 4.08 -9.55
C GLU A 505 15.93 4.61 -8.18
N SER A 506 17.07 4.13 -7.67
CA SER A 506 17.67 4.60 -6.42
C SER A 506 18.07 6.09 -6.43
N VAL A 507 18.26 6.69 -7.61
CA VAL A 507 18.60 8.12 -7.78
C VAL A 507 17.34 8.97 -7.91
N LYS A 508 16.17 8.36 -8.17
CA LYS A 508 14.88 9.06 -8.24
C LYS A 508 14.25 9.29 -6.85
N GLN A 509 14.88 8.76 -5.81
CA GLN A 509 14.49 8.96 -4.43
C GLN A 509 15.48 9.92 -3.78
N TYR A 510 14.99 11.09 -3.36
CA TYR A 510 15.75 11.91 -2.41
C TYR A 510 15.58 11.29 -1.03
N VAL A 511 16.55 10.49 -0.60
CA VAL A 511 16.60 9.99 0.78
C VAL A 511 17.60 10.86 1.54
N PRO A 512 17.25 11.39 2.72
CA PRO A 512 18.25 12.04 3.55
C PRO A 512 19.34 11.01 3.89
N PHE A 513 20.54 11.28 3.36
CA PHE A 513 21.83 10.56 3.46
C PHE A 513 22.23 9.60 2.32
N ASN A 514 23.26 10.02 1.57
CA ASN A 514 24.26 9.11 1.01
C ASN A 514 25.67 9.74 1.06
N LEU A 515 26.54 9.06 1.82
CA LEU A 515 28.00 8.88 1.70
C LEU A 515 28.97 10.10 1.70
N SER A 516 30.06 9.93 2.47
CA SER A 516 31.43 10.48 2.21
C SER A 516 31.81 11.91 2.64
N LYS A 517 31.59 12.30 3.89
CA LYS A 517 32.39 13.37 4.53
C LYS A 517 32.70 13.06 6.00
N ASP A 518 33.65 12.15 6.22
CA ASP A 518 34.62 12.28 7.31
C ASP A 518 35.86 11.44 6.96
N ALA A 519 36.76 12.06 6.20
CA ALA A 519 38.15 11.64 6.08
C ALA A 519 38.88 12.05 7.36
N SER A 520 38.58 11.40 8.49
CA SER A 520 39.25 11.68 9.77
C SER A 520 38.96 10.63 10.85
N TYR A 521 38.87 9.34 10.51
CA TYR A 521 39.11 8.29 11.50
C TYR A 521 40.24 7.38 11.01
N THR A 522 41.36 7.54 11.69
CA THR A 522 42.68 6.96 11.47
C THR A 522 42.69 5.43 11.55
N ASN A 523 43.52 4.85 10.67
CA ASN A 523 44.20 3.56 10.77
C ASN A 523 44.00 2.80 12.09
N GLY A 524 43.32 1.66 12.01
CA GLY A 524 43.26 0.67 13.07
C GLY A 524 42.86 -0.69 12.53
N ASN A 525 43.85 -1.42 12.01
CA ASN A 525 43.92 -2.89 11.86
C ASN A 525 42.60 -3.67 11.80
N LEU A 526 42.10 -3.91 10.59
CA LEU A 526 41.27 -5.08 10.31
C LEU A 526 42.21 -6.25 9.96
N THR A 527 42.72 -6.91 11.00
CA THR A 527 43.22 -8.28 10.86
C THR A 527 42.05 -9.23 10.68
N SER A 528 42.12 -9.98 9.60
CA SER A 528 41.37 -11.21 9.34
C SER A 528 41.32 -12.12 10.57
N GLN A 529 40.11 -12.52 10.95
CA GLN A 529 39.80 -13.85 11.51
C GLN A 529 38.28 -13.95 11.71
N THR A 530 37.60 -14.50 10.71
CA THR A 530 36.23 -15.00 10.87
C THR A 530 36.33 -16.32 11.63
N GLN A 531 36.37 -16.23 12.96
CA GLN A 531 36.09 -17.38 13.82
C GLN A 531 34.57 -17.58 13.84
N VAL A 532 34.18 -18.75 13.35
CA VAL A 532 32.87 -19.35 13.54
C VAL A 532 32.68 -19.55 15.04
N GLU A 533 31.96 -18.65 15.69
CA GLU A 533 31.49 -18.86 17.06
C GLU A 533 29.98 -19.07 17.06
N SER A 534 29.63 -20.24 17.59
CA SER A 534 28.30 -20.76 17.89
C SER A 534 27.40 -19.72 18.56
N LYS A 535 26.33 -19.32 17.87
CA LYS A 535 25.21 -18.61 18.49
C LYS A 535 24.57 -19.52 19.54
N GLN A 536 24.67 -19.10 20.80
CA GLN A 536 23.73 -19.50 21.84
C GLN A 536 22.31 -19.15 21.36
N PHE A 537 21.42 -20.13 21.41
CA PHE A 537 19.98 -19.98 21.18
C PHE A 537 19.45 -18.81 22.03
N MET A 538 19.03 -17.74 21.34
CA MET A 538 18.45 -16.55 21.94
C MET A 538 16.98 -16.79 22.28
N ASP A 539 16.55 -16.00 23.26
CA ASP A 539 15.26 -15.94 23.93
C ASP A 539 14.01 -16.05 23.02
N THR A 540 12.94 -16.63 23.58
CA THR A 540 11.66 -17.03 22.93
C THR A 540 10.77 -15.92 22.32
N THR A 541 11.33 -14.76 21.93
CA THR A 541 10.59 -13.56 21.50
C THR A 541 10.29 -13.44 20.00
N THR A 542 10.64 -14.42 19.15
CA THR A 542 10.42 -14.37 17.68
C THR A 542 9.02 -14.78 17.22
N LYS A 543 8.18 -15.34 18.10
CA LYS A 543 6.85 -15.86 17.74
C LYS A 543 5.81 -14.75 17.58
N LEU A 544 5.12 -14.72 16.45
CA LEU A 544 4.12 -13.70 16.11
C LEU A 544 2.81 -13.88 16.90
N SER A 545 2.21 -12.75 17.30
CA SER A 545 0.86 -12.70 17.83
C SER A 545 -0.16 -12.66 16.69
N LEU A 546 -1.17 -13.54 16.71
CA LEU A 546 -2.16 -13.71 15.63
C LEU A 546 -3.60 -13.55 16.15
N GLU A 547 -3.82 -12.70 17.14
CA GLU A 547 -5.12 -12.60 17.85
C GLU A 547 -6.25 -12.09 16.94
N SER A 548 -6.02 -10.98 16.24
CA SER A 548 -6.99 -10.37 15.31
C SER A 548 -7.24 -11.30 14.12
N SER A 549 -6.17 -11.92 13.61
CA SER A 549 -6.21 -12.92 12.55
C SER A 549 -7.07 -14.13 12.94
N LYS A 550 -6.88 -14.67 14.15
CA LYS A 550 -7.69 -15.77 14.70
C LYS A 550 -9.15 -15.35 14.90
N ALA A 551 -9.40 -14.15 15.43
CA ALA A 551 -10.75 -13.64 15.64
C ALA A 551 -11.51 -13.44 14.32
N PHE A 552 -10.81 -12.96 13.28
CA PHE A 552 -11.38 -12.84 11.93
C PHE A 552 -11.63 -14.22 11.32
N TYR A 553 -10.67 -15.14 11.38
CA TYR A 553 -10.85 -16.49 10.85
C TYR A 553 -12.00 -17.23 11.51
N LYS A 554 -12.20 -17.05 12.82
CA LYS A 554 -13.39 -17.57 13.52
C LYS A 554 -14.70 -17.08 12.90
N LYS A 555 -14.81 -15.79 12.57
CA LYS A 555 -15.97 -15.24 11.85
C LYS A 555 -16.09 -15.81 10.44
N CYS A 556 -14.98 -16.07 9.76
CA CYS A 556 -15.01 -16.77 8.48
C CYS A 556 -15.59 -18.17 8.64
N CYS A 557 -15.26 -18.92 9.69
CA CYS A 557 -15.86 -20.24 9.94
C CYS A 557 -17.38 -20.18 10.16
N ASP A 558 -17.92 -19.05 10.66
CA ASP A 558 -19.36 -18.85 10.81
C ASP A 558 -20.08 -18.60 9.47
N LEU A 559 -19.39 -18.08 8.46
CA LEU A 559 -19.97 -17.61 7.19
C LEU A 559 -19.56 -18.43 5.96
N LEU A 560 -18.38 -19.02 5.98
CA LEU A 560 -17.77 -19.78 4.90
C LEU A 560 -17.69 -21.26 5.30
N PRO A 561 -18.12 -22.20 4.43
CA PRO A 561 -17.90 -23.62 4.67
C PRO A 561 -16.41 -23.93 4.92
N GLY A 562 -16.06 -24.37 6.12
CA GLY A 562 -14.66 -24.62 6.52
C GLY A 562 -13.79 -23.36 6.66
N GLY A 563 -14.41 -22.17 6.75
CA GLY A 563 -13.70 -20.88 6.92
C GLY A 563 -12.91 -20.41 5.70
N THR A 564 -12.92 -21.15 4.59
CA THR A 564 -12.15 -20.85 3.37
C THR A 564 -12.89 -21.30 2.11
N HIS A 565 -12.34 -21.00 0.92
CA HIS A 565 -12.91 -21.44 -0.36
C HIS A 565 -12.23 -22.69 -0.93
N TYR A 566 -11.55 -23.48 -0.07
CA TYR A 566 -10.72 -24.59 -0.52
C TYR A 566 -10.71 -25.74 0.50
N ASN A 567 -11.01 -26.97 0.06
CA ASN A 567 -11.19 -28.13 0.96
C ASN A 567 -10.53 -29.43 0.39
N PHE A 568 -9.19 -29.54 0.44
CA PHE A 568 -8.48 -30.81 0.19
C PHE A 568 -8.48 -31.65 1.47
N GLY A 569 -9.61 -32.26 1.85
CA GLY A 569 -9.66 -33.34 2.85
C GLY A 569 -8.80 -33.15 4.12
N ASP A 570 -8.61 -31.91 4.57
CA ASP A 570 -7.71 -31.50 5.65
C ASP A 570 -8.63 -31.02 6.77
N PRO A 571 -9.20 -31.96 7.57
CA PRO A 571 -10.34 -31.67 8.44
C PRO A 571 -10.05 -30.58 9.48
N GLU A 572 -8.78 -30.24 9.72
CA GLU A 572 -8.40 -29.20 10.67
C GLU A 572 -7.14 -28.47 10.19
N ARG A 573 -7.28 -27.45 9.32
CA ARG A 573 -6.28 -26.38 9.29
C ARG A 573 -6.48 -25.55 10.57
N PRO A 574 -5.64 -25.71 11.61
CA PRO A 574 -5.90 -25.09 12.91
C PRO A 574 -5.93 -23.56 12.81
N LEU A 575 -5.23 -22.99 11.82
CA LEU A 575 -5.25 -21.56 11.54
C LEU A 575 -4.99 -21.24 10.06
N VAL A 576 -5.95 -20.55 9.44
CA VAL A 576 -5.75 -19.86 8.17
C VAL A 576 -5.62 -18.37 8.47
N ILE A 577 -4.45 -17.81 8.16
CA ILE A 577 -4.15 -16.41 8.45
C ILE A 577 -4.77 -15.53 7.35
N PRO A 578 -5.67 -14.58 7.69
CA PRO A 578 -6.14 -13.57 6.76
C PRO A 578 -5.06 -12.50 6.54
N PHE A 579 -4.88 -12.09 5.28
CA PHE A 579 -3.94 -11.05 4.88
C PHE A 579 -4.68 -9.87 4.23
N ASN A 580 -4.26 -8.64 4.52
CA ASN A 580 -4.88 -7.43 3.96
C ASN A 580 -3.92 -6.61 3.07
N ARG A 581 -2.64 -6.99 3.03
CA ARG A 581 -1.61 -6.27 2.27
C ARG A 581 -0.57 -7.26 1.75
N GLY A 582 -0.04 -6.97 0.58
CA GLY A 582 1.12 -7.65 0.00
C GLY A 582 1.96 -6.68 -0.83
N ARG A 583 3.27 -6.93 -0.90
CA ARG A 583 4.27 -6.21 -1.69
C ARG A 583 5.43 -7.14 -1.98
N ASN A 584 5.83 -7.26 -3.25
CA ASN A 584 6.86 -8.19 -3.70
C ASN A 584 6.56 -9.62 -3.21
N SER A 585 7.43 -10.20 -2.38
CA SER A 585 7.31 -11.55 -1.80
C SER A 585 6.78 -11.55 -0.36
N ARG A 586 6.26 -10.41 0.11
CA ARG A 586 5.80 -10.22 1.49
C ARG A 586 4.30 -9.98 1.55
N ILE A 587 3.68 -10.50 2.59
CA ILE A 587 2.27 -10.29 2.93
C ILE A 587 2.14 -9.92 4.41
N TRP A 588 1.13 -9.11 4.72
CA TRP A 588 0.86 -8.68 6.09
C TRP A 588 -0.51 -9.15 6.54
N ASP A 589 -0.54 -9.76 7.71
CA ASP A 589 -1.76 -10.25 8.32
C ASP A 589 -2.58 -9.12 8.96
N LEU A 590 -3.73 -9.47 9.54
CA LEU A 590 -4.60 -8.49 10.20
C LEU A 590 -4.07 -7.97 11.54
N ASP A 591 -3.02 -8.59 12.07
CA ASP A 591 -2.30 -8.15 13.27
C ASP A 591 -1.13 -7.23 12.91
N GLY A 592 -0.88 -7.00 11.62
CA GLY A 592 0.21 -6.17 11.11
C GLY A 592 1.55 -6.90 11.01
N ASN A 593 1.60 -8.21 11.27
CA ASN A 593 2.84 -8.96 11.15
C ASN A 593 3.21 -9.15 9.68
N GLU A 594 4.49 -9.07 9.39
CA GLU A 594 5.06 -9.38 8.09
C GLU A 594 5.31 -10.87 7.93
N HIS A 595 4.98 -11.40 6.75
CA HIS A 595 5.22 -12.78 6.38
C HIS A 595 5.88 -12.89 5.01
N LEU A 596 6.80 -13.84 4.86
CA LEU A 596 7.33 -14.30 3.59
C LEU A 596 6.34 -15.26 2.93
N ASP A 597 5.85 -14.90 1.75
CA ASP A 597 4.86 -15.66 0.98
C ASP A 597 5.54 -16.71 0.08
N LEU A 598 5.77 -17.90 0.62
CA LEU A 598 6.20 -19.09 -0.14
C LEU A 598 5.00 -19.94 -0.60
N PHE A 599 3.78 -19.48 -0.35
CA PHE A 599 2.55 -20.14 -0.77
C PHE A 599 2.16 -19.66 -2.17
N CYS A 600 2.26 -18.35 -2.42
CA CYS A 600 1.96 -17.69 -3.70
C CYS A 600 0.63 -18.17 -4.31
N LYS A 601 -0.39 -18.41 -3.47
CA LYS A 601 -1.69 -18.98 -3.85
C LYS A 601 -1.56 -20.26 -4.70
N PHE A 602 -0.95 -21.30 -4.12
CA PHE A 602 -0.61 -22.56 -4.81
C PHE A 602 0.26 -22.36 -6.07
N GLY A 603 1.17 -21.39 -5.98
CA GLY A 603 2.11 -21.04 -7.04
C GLY A 603 1.53 -20.20 -8.18
N ALA A 604 0.27 -19.74 -8.09
CA ALA A 604 -0.34 -18.88 -9.09
C ALA A 604 0.27 -17.48 -9.15
N LEU A 605 0.61 -16.90 -8.00
CA LEU A 605 1.23 -15.57 -7.91
C LEU A 605 2.70 -15.63 -8.29
N PHE A 606 2.96 -15.61 -9.59
CA PHE A 606 4.31 -15.70 -10.15
C PHE A 606 4.98 -14.32 -10.26
N VAL A 607 4.21 -13.26 -10.54
CA VAL A 607 4.78 -11.90 -10.74
C VAL A 607 5.01 -11.13 -9.43
N GLY A 608 4.66 -11.72 -8.29
CA GLY A 608 4.73 -11.09 -6.97
C GLY A 608 3.57 -10.12 -6.68
N HIS A 609 3.47 -9.68 -5.44
CA HIS A 609 2.45 -8.71 -5.00
C HIS A 609 2.81 -7.29 -5.44
N ARG A 610 1.82 -6.50 -5.87
CA ARG A 610 2.00 -5.09 -6.31
C ARG A 610 3.08 -4.89 -7.39
N ASN A 611 3.22 -5.84 -8.31
CA ASN A 611 4.07 -5.65 -9.48
C ASN A 611 3.50 -4.51 -10.34
N GLU A 612 4.17 -3.36 -10.35
CA GLU A 612 3.66 -2.12 -10.97
C GLU A 612 3.43 -2.28 -12.46
N ALA A 613 4.40 -2.83 -13.20
CA ALA A 613 4.29 -3.03 -14.63
C ALA A 613 3.15 -3.99 -15.02
N TYR A 614 2.95 -5.05 -14.23
CA TYR A 614 1.82 -5.96 -14.41
C TYR A 614 0.49 -5.25 -14.11
N ASN A 615 0.38 -4.57 -12.96
CA ASN A 615 -0.83 -3.89 -12.53
C ASN A 615 -1.23 -2.75 -13.47
N GLU A 616 -0.27 -1.96 -13.94
CA GLU A 616 -0.50 -0.89 -14.90
C GLU A 616 -1.11 -1.44 -16.19
N SER A 617 -0.59 -2.56 -16.70
CA SER A 617 -1.15 -3.22 -17.89
C SER A 617 -2.62 -3.62 -17.69
N LEU A 618 -2.96 -4.16 -16.51
CA LEU A 618 -4.35 -4.49 -16.16
C LEU A 618 -5.24 -3.25 -16.05
N ILE A 619 -4.78 -2.22 -15.34
CA ILE A 619 -5.54 -0.97 -15.14
C ILE A 619 -5.81 -0.27 -16.46
N GLN A 620 -4.79 -0.18 -17.32
CA GLN A 620 -4.92 0.40 -18.66
C GLN A 620 -5.98 -0.34 -19.49
N TYR A 621 -5.97 -1.68 -19.49
CA TYR A 621 -6.96 -2.47 -20.24
C TYR A 621 -8.36 -2.41 -19.64
N MET A 622 -8.46 -2.37 -18.30
CA MET A 622 -9.74 -2.21 -17.61
C MET A 622 -10.42 -0.89 -17.98
N GLY A 623 -9.64 0.18 -18.21
CA GLY A 623 -10.12 1.47 -18.71
C GLY A 623 -10.48 1.49 -20.20
N LYS A 624 -10.19 0.41 -20.95
CA LYS A 624 -10.41 0.32 -22.41
C LYS A 624 -11.61 -0.55 -22.77
N VAL A 625 -11.58 -1.84 -22.44
CA VAL A 625 -12.64 -2.82 -22.73
C VAL A 625 -12.72 -3.84 -21.60
N THR A 626 -13.88 -3.93 -20.93
CA THR A 626 -14.02 -4.75 -19.72
C THR A 626 -14.43 -6.20 -20.01
N SER A 627 -15.44 -6.44 -20.86
CA SER A 627 -15.93 -7.79 -21.19
C SER A 627 -16.65 -7.77 -22.54
N VAL A 628 -16.13 -8.54 -23.50
CA VAL A 628 -16.60 -8.69 -24.88
C VAL A 628 -16.18 -10.07 -25.40
N ASP A 629 -16.78 -10.53 -26.50
CA ASP A 629 -16.44 -11.81 -27.13
C ASP A 629 -15.03 -11.85 -27.73
N ILE A 630 -14.56 -10.71 -28.25
CA ILE A 630 -13.21 -10.52 -28.80
C ILE A 630 -12.74 -9.08 -28.58
N CYS A 631 -11.47 -8.86 -28.27
CA CYS A 631 -10.82 -7.55 -28.22
C CYS A 631 -9.61 -7.45 -29.18
N ASP A 632 -8.70 -6.52 -28.92
CA ASP A 632 -7.52 -6.25 -29.72
C ASP A 632 -6.26 -6.94 -29.19
N LEU A 633 -6.41 -7.83 -28.19
CA LEU A 633 -5.29 -8.58 -27.60
C LEU A 633 -5.17 -10.01 -28.14
N GLU A 634 -6.21 -10.54 -28.77
CA GLU A 634 -6.32 -11.96 -29.09
C GLU A 634 -5.20 -12.42 -29.99
N VAL A 635 -4.94 -11.65 -31.06
CA VAL A 635 -3.88 -11.98 -32.02
C VAL A 635 -2.53 -11.93 -31.33
N ASP A 636 -2.18 -10.80 -30.71
CA ASP A 636 -0.90 -10.62 -30.01
C ASP A 636 -0.63 -11.74 -28.99
N VAL A 637 -1.62 -12.05 -28.15
CA VAL A 637 -1.48 -13.06 -27.09
C VAL A 637 -1.37 -14.46 -27.69
N CYS A 638 -2.21 -14.79 -28.68
CA CYS A 638 -2.15 -16.10 -29.33
C CYS A 638 -0.83 -16.30 -30.08
N GLU A 639 -0.36 -15.30 -30.83
CA GLU A 639 0.92 -15.35 -31.53
C GLU A 639 2.09 -15.50 -30.55
N THR A 640 2.05 -14.80 -29.41
CA THR A 640 3.09 -14.95 -28.37
C THR A 640 3.09 -16.35 -27.78
N ILE A 641 1.91 -16.93 -27.53
CA ILE A 641 1.79 -18.32 -27.03
C ILE A 641 2.31 -19.32 -28.08
N VAL A 642 1.90 -19.19 -29.34
CA VAL A 642 2.32 -20.06 -30.46
C VAL A 642 3.83 -19.95 -30.70
N LYS A 643 4.40 -18.75 -30.56
CA LYS A 643 5.83 -18.49 -30.67
C LYS A 643 6.66 -19.28 -29.65
N HIS A 644 6.18 -19.35 -28.40
CA HIS A 644 6.99 -19.86 -27.29
C HIS A 644 6.69 -21.31 -26.91
N ILE A 645 5.44 -21.76 -27.01
CA ILE A 645 5.02 -23.08 -26.54
C ILE A 645 5.11 -24.11 -27.67
N PRO A 646 5.98 -25.13 -27.58
CA PRO A 646 6.29 -26.04 -28.70
C PRO A 646 5.09 -26.75 -29.36
N CYS A 647 4.10 -27.20 -28.59
CA CYS A 647 2.91 -27.87 -29.14
C CYS A 647 1.83 -26.92 -29.67
N ALA A 648 1.95 -25.61 -29.43
CA ALA A 648 0.88 -24.66 -29.68
C ALA A 648 0.81 -24.27 -31.17
N GLU A 649 -0.07 -24.91 -31.94
CA GLU A 649 -0.44 -24.44 -33.29
C GLU A 649 -1.74 -23.62 -33.28
N MET A 650 -2.59 -23.86 -32.27
CA MET A 650 -3.83 -23.12 -32.00
C MET A 650 -4.03 -22.96 -30.50
N VAL A 651 -4.79 -21.93 -30.12
CA VAL A 651 -5.00 -21.49 -28.73
C VAL A 651 -6.49 -21.38 -28.42
N ARG A 652 -6.90 -21.84 -27.24
CA ARG A 652 -8.27 -21.68 -26.71
C ARG A 652 -8.22 -21.27 -25.24
N PHE A 653 -8.85 -20.15 -24.89
CA PHE A 653 -8.87 -19.64 -23.51
C PHE A 653 -10.01 -20.23 -22.69
N CYS A 654 -9.75 -20.44 -21.39
CA CYS A 654 -10.65 -20.95 -20.36
C CYS A 654 -10.47 -20.12 -19.07
N LEU A 655 -11.34 -20.28 -18.07
CA LEU A 655 -11.19 -19.58 -16.78
C LEU A 655 -10.38 -20.36 -15.75
N SER A 656 -10.45 -21.69 -15.76
CA SER A 656 -9.80 -22.54 -14.75
C SER A 656 -9.09 -23.75 -15.33
N GLY A 657 -8.06 -24.25 -14.62
CA GLY A 657 -7.35 -25.47 -15.04
C GLY A 657 -8.23 -26.72 -15.12
N THR A 658 -9.21 -26.86 -14.21
CA THR A 658 -10.16 -28.00 -14.26
C THR A 658 -10.98 -27.98 -15.54
N GLU A 659 -11.44 -26.79 -15.95
CA GLU A 659 -12.16 -26.60 -17.21
C GLU A 659 -11.26 -26.91 -18.42
N ALA A 660 -10.03 -26.40 -18.41
CA ALA A 660 -9.08 -26.62 -19.50
C ALA A 660 -8.77 -28.12 -19.69
N VAL A 661 -8.49 -28.85 -18.60
CA VAL A 661 -8.24 -30.30 -18.65
C VAL A 661 -9.47 -31.05 -19.16
N GLN A 662 -10.66 -30.75 -18.64
CA GLN A 662 -11.87 -31.47 -19.05
C GLN A 662 -12.21 -31.23 -20.53
N ASN A 663 -11.95 -30.04 -21.05
CA ASN A 663 -12.12 -29.74 -22.47
C ASN A 663 -11.01 -30.37 -23.34
N ALA A 664 -9.77 -30.46 -22.85
CA ALA A 664 -8.70 -31.20 -23.53
C ALA A 664 -9.03 -32.70 -23.65
N LEU A 665 -9.58 -33.32 -22.60
CA LEU A 665 -10.08 -34.69 -22.66
C LEU A 665 -11.24 -34.84 -23.65
N ARG A 666 -12.13 -33.85 -23.72
CA ARG A 666 -13.23 -33.85 -24.70
C ARG A 666 -12.72 -33.77 -26.15
N LEU A 667 -11.72 -32.92 -26.41
CA LEU A 667 -11.04 -32.86 -27.70
C LEU A 667 -10.41 -34.21 -28.06
N ALA A 668 -9.69 -34.83 -27.12
CA ALA A 668 -9.05 -36.13 -27.35
C ALA A 668 -10.07 -37.23 -27.71
N ARG A 669 -11.22 -37.25 -27.04
CA ARG A 669 -12.32 -38.18 -27.35
C ARG A 669 -12.91 -37.91 -28.73
N GLY A 670 -13.18 -36.65 -29.05
CA GLY A 670 -13.67 -36.25 -30.38
C GLY A 670 -12.70 -36.63 -31.50
N PHE A 671 -11.40 -36.46 -31.26
CA PHE A 671 -10.36 -36.77 -32.24
C PHE A 671 -10.16 -38.28 -32.47
N THR A 672 -10.17 -39.07 -31.39
CA THR A 672 -9.85 -40.50 -31.46
C THR A 672 -11.08 -41.39 -31.63
N GLY A 673 -12.27 -40.91 -31.27
CA GLY A 673 -13.49 -41.71 -31.17
C GLY A 673 -13.53 -42.65 -29.95
N LYS A 674 -12.58 -42.52 -29.02
CA LYS A 674 -12.41 -43.40 -27.86
C LYS A 674 -12.88 -42.71 -26.58
N ASN A 675 -13.12 -43.46 -25.50
CA ASN A 675 -13.75 -42.90 -24.29
C ASN A 675 -12.80 -42.77 -23.07
N ARG A 676 -11.98 -43.79 -22.81
CA ARG A 676 -11.15 -43.84 -21.60
C ARG A 676 -9.93 -42.95 -21.72
N PHE A 677 -9.34 -42.54 -20.60
CA PHE A 677 -8.02 -41.90 -20.57
C PHE A 677 -7.15 -42.48 -19.46
N ILE A 678 -5.85 -42.41 -19.60
CA ILE A 678 -4.88 -42.80 -18.58
C ILE A 678 -4.47 -41.56 -17.78
N ARG A 679 -4.36 -41.73 -16.46
CA ARG A 679 -3.78 -40.76 -15.51
C ARG A 679 -2.92 -41.49 -14.47
N PHE A 680 -2.19 -40.75 -13.64
CA PHE A 680 -1.14 -41.32 -12.79
C PHE A 680 -1.28 -41.01 -11.30
N HIS A 681 -0.79 -41.93 -10.46
CA HIS A 681 -0.78 -41.76 -9.00
C HIS A 681 -0.02 -40.50 -8.59
N GLY A 682 -0.61 -39.69 -7.70
CA GLY A 682 -0.01 -38.45 -7.20
C GLY A 682 -0.25 -37.22 -8.09
N HIS A 683 -0.77 -37.41 -9.31
CA HIS A 683 -1.10 -36.28 -10.18
C HIS A 683 -2.43 -35.65 -9.78
N TYR A 684 -2.52 -34.32 -9.89
CA TYR A 684 -3.76 -33.57 -9.67
C TYR A 684 -4.15 -32.77 -10.91
N HIS A 685 -5.29 -33.13 -11.49
CA HIS A 685 -5.80 -32.60 -12.75
C HIS A 685 -7.13 -31.84 -12.59
N GLY A 686 -7.40 -31.33 -11.39
CA GLY A 686 -8.65 -30.62 -11.07
C GLY A 686 -9.72 -31.48 -10.40
N SER A 687 -10.94 -30.94 -10.33
CA SER A 687 -12.03 -31.48 -9.51
C SER A 687 -13.23 -32.02 -10.31
N ALA A 688 -13.05 -32.38 -11.57
CA ALA A 688 -14.13 -32.97 -12.37
C ALA A 688 -14.43 -34.42 -11.93
N ASP A 689 -15.68 -34.87 -12.07
CA ASP A 689 -16.17 -36.18 -11.61
C ASP A 689 -15.40 -37.39 -12.14
N ASN A 690 -14.84 -37.28 -13.35
CA ASN A 690 -14.03 -38.31 -14.00
C ASN A 690 -12.54 -38.22 -13.62
N ILE A 691 -12.15 -37.25 -12.79
CA ILE A 691 -10.78 -36.97 -12.37
C ILE A 691 -10.61 -37.16 -10.85
N MET A 692 -11.50 -36.63 -10.02
CA MET A 692 -11.27 -36.53 -8.58
C MET A 692 -11.69 -37.79 -7.79
N GLY A 693 -10.77 -38.31 -6.98
CA GLY A 693 -10.92 -39.44 -6.04
C GLY A 693 -10.62 -40.81 -6.65
N TRP A 694 -9.94 -41.68 -5.90
CA TRP A 694 -9.61 -43.04 -6.28
C TRP A 694 -8.85 -43.76 -5.15
N ARG A 695 -8.82 -45.08 -5.17
CA ARG A 695 -7.83 -45.87 -4.44
C ARG A 695 -6.85 -46.52 -5.40
N ASN A 696 -5.58 -46.59 -4.99
CA ASN A 696 -4.57 -47.37 -5.71
C ASN A 696 -4.99 -48.84 -5.72
N LYS A 697 -5.17 -49.40 -6.91
CA LYS A 697 -5.36 -50.85 -7.08
C LYS A 697 -4.00 -51.54 -7.04
N GLN A 698 -3.93 -52.64 -6.32
CA GLN A 698 -2.76 -53.53 -6.36
C GLN A 698 -2.76 -54.37 -7.66
N ASP A 699 -3.95 -54.64 -8.22
CA ASP A 699 -4.09 -55.33 -9.49
C ASP A 699 -3.91 -54.36 -10.68
N LEU A 700 -2.75 -54.45 -11.35
CA LEU A 700 -2.41 -53.68 -12.53
C LEU A 700 -2.85 -54.35 -13.85
N HIS A 701 -3.54 -55.49 -13.77
CA HIS A 701 -4.08 -56.15 -14.97
C HIS A 701 -5.30 -55.41 -15.53
N TYR A 702 -6.15 -54.88 -14.64
CA TYR A 702 -7.28 -54.02 -14.99
C TYR A 702 -7.32 -52.78 -14.07
N PRO A 703 -6.48 -51.77 -14.35
CA PRO A 703 -6.17 -50.67 -13.42
C PRO A 703 -7.24 -49.55 -13.47
N VAL A 704 -8.51 -49.91 -13.36
CA VAL A 704 -9.60 -48.93 -13.22
C VAL A 704 -9.67 -48.42 -11.78
N PRO A 705 -9.83 -47.11 -11.56
CA PRO A 705 -9.86 -46.55 -10.21
C PRO A 705 -11.14 -46.96 -9.47
N GLU A 706 -11.00 -47.34 -8.20
CA GLU A 706 -12.13 -47.61 -7.31
C GLU A 706 -12.38 -46.43 -6.37
N GLN A 707 -13.65 -46.09 -6.13
CA GLN A 707 -14.00 -45.09 -5.12
C GLN A 707 -13.72 -45.65 -3.72
N PHE A 708 -13.11 -44.85 -2.85
CA PHE A 708 -12.74 -45.26 -1.50
C PHE A 708 -12.85 -44.08 -0.54
N GLN A 709 -13.62 -44.27 0.54
CA GLN A 709 -13.90 -43.23 1.54
C GLN A 709 -12.64 -42.73 2.30
N GLY A 710 -11.53 -43.48 2.27
CA GLY A 710 -10.28 -43.09 2.92
C GLY A 710 -9.22 -42.49 2.00
N ASP A 711 -9.54 -42.16 0.74
CA ASP A 711 -8.63 -41.40 -0.13
C ASP A 711 -8.69 -39.90 0.20
N LEU A 712 -7.53 -39.23 0.19
CA LEU A 712 -7.40 -37.79 0.42
C LEU A 712 -8.12 -36.93 -0.62
N LEU A 713 -8.33 -37.48 -1.81
CA LEU A 713 -9.07 -36.82 -2.88
C LEU A 713 -10.47 -37.42 -3.07
N ASP A 714 -10.94 -38.24 -2.13
CA ASP A 714 -12.31 -38.72 -2.17
C ASP A 714 -13.31 -37.60 -1.97
N THR A 715 -14.48 -37.74 -2.59
CA THR A 715 -15.57 -36.79 -2.47
C THR A 715 -16.91 -37.45 -2.79
N CYS A 716 -17.93 -37.08 -2.02
CA CYS A 716 -19.30 -37.48 -2.28
C CYS A 716 -19.91 -36.67 -3.44
N GLY A 717 -21.01 -37.15 -4.00
CA GLY A 717 -21.80 -36.38 -4.99
C GLY A 717 -21.35 -36.48 -6.44
N ARG A 718 -20.31 -37.27 -6.75
CA ARG A 718 -19.92 -37.59 -8.13
C ARG A 718 -20.96 -38.46 -8.84
N ALA A 719 -21.05 -38.31 -10.16
CA ALA A 719 -21.79 -39.24 -11.00
C ALA A 719 -21.33 -40.70 -10.81
N THR A 720 -22.29 -41.61 -10.71
CA THR A 720 -22.01 -43.05 -10.54
C THR A 720 -21.25 -43.59 -11.75
N GLY A 721 -20.23 -44.41 -11.51
CA GLY A 721 -19.44 -45.06 -12.57
C GLY A 721 -18.48 -44.15 -13.35
N SER A 722 -18.48 -42.83 -13.10
CA SER A 722 -17.73 -41.84 -13.88
C SER A 722 -16.26 -42.21 -14.04
N MET A 723 -15.59 -42.64 -12.98
CA MET A 723 -14.15 -42.89 -12.97
C MET A 723 -13.82 -44.27 -13.57
N THR A 724 -14.60 -45.28 -13.22
CA THR A 724 -14.42 -46.67 -13.68
C THR A 724 -14.73 -46.84 -15.16
N GLU A 725 -15.61 -46.02 -15.72
CA GLU A 725 -15.99 -46.06 -17.15
C GLU A 725 -15.09 -45.18 -18.02
N GLN A 726 -14.49 -44.14 -17.44
CA GLN A 726 -13.78 -43.10 -18.20
C GLN A 726 -12.27 -43.07 -18.01
N SER A 727 -11.70 -43.75 -17.01
CA SER A 727 -10.26 -43.64 -16.77
C SER A 727 -9.58 -44.93 -16.32
N PHE A 728 -8.28 -45.01 -16.60
CA PHE A 728 -7.32 -45.90 -15.97
C PHE A 728 -6.39 -45.08 -15.08
N MET A 729 -5.90 -45.69 -14.01
CA MET A 729 -4.99 -45.08 -13.05
C MET A 729 -3.73 -45.94 -12.90
N LEU A 730 -2.57 -45.38 -13.23
CA LEU A 730 -1.30 -46.11 -13.27
C LEU A 730 -0.26 -45.52 -12.30
N PRO A 731 0.74 -46.29 -11.85
CA PRO A 731 1.92 -45.75 -11.21
C PRO A 731 2.64 -44.74 -12.11
N TRP A 732 3.03 -43.59 -11.55
CA TRP A 732 3.91 -42.64 -12.25
C TRP A 732 5.30 -43.25 -12.42
N ASN A 733 5.99 -42.92 -13.52
CA ASN A 733 7.35 -43.39 -13.84
C ASN A 733 7.51 -44.92 -14.03
N ASP A 734 6.42 -45.65 -14.28
CA ASP A 734 6.45 -47.08 -14.63
C ASP A 734 6.07 -47.26 -16.11
N ILE A 735 7.09 -47.26 -16.98
CA ILE A 735 6.87 -47.29 -18.43
C ILE A 735 6.34 -48.64 -18.91
N ASP A 736 6.71 -49.74 -18.22
CA ASP A 736 6.29 -51.09 -18.60
C ASP A 736 4.79 -51.25 -18.34
N VAL A 737 4.31 -50.77 -17.18
CA VAL A 737 2.87 -50.76 -16.86
C VAL A 737 2.08 -49.87 -17.83
N LEU A 738 2.63 -48.71 -18.22
CA LEU A 738 2.00 -47.85 -19.22
C LEU A 738 1.91 -48.54 -20.58
N ALA A 739 3.01 -49.14 -21.05
CA ALA A 739 3.07 -49.87 -22.31
C ALA A 739 2.05 -51.03 -22.30
N ASP A 740 2.11 -51.91 -21.31
CA ASP A 740 1.20 -53.07 -21.19
C ASP A 740 -0.27 -52.67 -21.15
N THR A 741 -0.60 -51.56 -20.49
CA THR A 741 -1.98 -51.05 -20.43
C THR A 741 -2.43 -50.52 -21.79
N ILE A 742 -1.58 -49.75 -22.48
CA ILE A 742 -1.88 -49.24 -23.81
C ILE A 742 -2.02 -50.41 -24.79
N GLU A 743 -1.12 -51.38 -24.80
CA GLU A 743 -1.19 -52.51 -25.73
C GLU A 743 -2.48 -53.30 -25.57
N ARG A 744 -2.94 -53.52 -24.34
CA ARG A 744 -4.18 -54.24 -24.05
C ARG A 744 -5.45 -53.44 -24.36
N TYR A 745 -5.47 -52.14 -24.06
CA TYR A 745 -6.70 -51.33 -24.06
C TYR A 745 -6.68 -50.15 -25.06
N HIS A 746 -5.72 -50.08 -25.99
CA HIS A 746 -5.56 -48.94 -26.91
C HIS A 746 -6.82 -48.59 -27.71
N GLY A 747 -7.70 -49.57 -27.99
CA GLY A 747 -8.98 -49.36 -28.65
C GLY A 747 -9.98 -48.52 -27.84
N GLU A 748 -9.78 -48.42 -26.52
CA GLU A 748 -10.64 -47.66 -25.61
C GLU A 748 -10.02 -46.34 -25.14
N ILE A 749 -8.69 -46.17 -25.26
CA ILE A 749 -7.95 -45.05 -24.67
C ILE A 749 -7.84 -43.87 -25.65
N ALA A 750 -8.54 -42.78 -25.35
CA ALA A 750 -8.47 -41.52 -26.07
C ALA A 750 -7.23 -40.69 -25.74
N ALA A 751 -6.80 -40.70 -24.48
CA ALA A 751 -5.72 -39.83 -24.01
C ALA A 751 -4.84 -40.47 -22.94
N VAL A 752 -3.59 -40.00 -22.86
CA VAL A 752 -2.72 -40.12 -21.69
C VAL A 752 -2.54 -38.72 -21.12
N LEU A 753 -3.03 -38.48 -19.91
CA LEU A 753 -2.98 -37.20 -19.22
C LEU A 753 -1.95 -37.26 -18.09
N MET A 754 -0.99 -36.34 -18.09
CA MET A 754 0.07 -36.29 -17.07
C MET A 754 0.54 -34.88 -16.76
N GLU A 755 0.98 -34.65 -15.52
CA GLU A 755 1.88 -33.55 -15.21
C GLU A 755 3.27 -33.98 -15.72
N PRO A 756 3.97 -33.18 -16.55
CA PRO A 756 5.28 -33.57 -17.09
C PRO A 756 6.37 -33.62 -16.01
N ILE A 757 6.19 -32.86 -14.91
CA ILE A 757 6.90 -32.99 -13.64
C ILE A 757 5.82 -33.05 -12.56
N CYS A 758 5.79 -34.13 -11.78
CA CYS A 758 4.74 -34.36 -10.80
C CYS A 758 5.01 -33.55 -9.52
N LEU A 759 4.68 -32.26 -9.54
CA LEU A 759 4.79 -31.42 -8.34
C LEU A 759 3.74 -31.82 -7.31
N ASN A 760 2.54 -32.23 -7.76
CA ASN A 760 1.49 -32.59 -6.82
C ASN A 760 1.79 -33.85 -6.00
N GLY A 761 2.49 -34.81 -6.60
CA GLY A 761 2.88 -36.07 -5.98
C GLY A 761 4.22 -36.04 -5.25
N GLY A 762 4.78 -34.85 -4.99
CA GLY A 762 5.98 -34.71 -4.16
C GLY A 762 7.19 -34.06 -4.84
N GLY A 763 7.05 -33.49 -6.03
CA GLY A 763 8.18 -32.88 -6.76
C GLY A 763 9.02 -33.92 -7.49
N ILE A 764 8.36 -34.90 -8.14
CA ILE A 764 9.00 -36.05 -8.79
C ILE A 764 9.19 -35.76 -10.28
N PHE A 765 10.44 -35.80 -10.74
CA PHE A 765 10.78 -35.69 -12.17
C PHE A 765 10.46 -36.98 -12.93
N PRO A 766 10.22 -36.91 -14.25
CA PRO A 766 10.11 -38.11 -15.07
C PRO A 766 11.43 -38.88 -15.07
N ARG A 767 11.37 -40.21 -15.04
CA ARG A 767 12.54 -41.04 -15.27
C ARG A 767 13.05 -40.84 -16.70
N GLU A 768 14.35 -41.00 -16.89
CA GLU A 768 15.00 -40.86 -18.19
C GLU A 768 14.30 -41.72 -19.26
N GLY A 769 13.94 -41.11 -20.39
CA GLY A 769 13.27 -41.78 -21.51
C GLY A 769 11.78 -42.08 -21.30
N TYR A 770 11.20 -41.79 -20.13
CA TYR A 770 9.79 -42.11 -19.85
C TYR A 770 8.83 -41.33 -20.76
N LEU A 771 9.02 -40.01 -20.87
CA LEU A 771 8.14 -39.14 -21.67
C LEU A 771 8.26 -39.40 -23.16
N GLU A 772 9.46 -39.67 -23.65
CA GLU A 772 9.75 -40.03 -25.04
C GLU A 772 9.04 -41.33 -25.42
N LYS A 773 9.17 -42.37 -24.58
CA LYS A 773 8.48 -43.64 -24.79
C LYS A 773 6.96 -43.49 -24.70
N ALA A 774 6.45 -42.71 -23.75
CA ALA A 774 5.02 -42.43 -23.64
C ALA A 774 4.47 -41.74 -24.90
N LYS A 775 5.22 -40.78 -25.46
CA LYS A 775 4.88 -40.12 -26.73
C LYS A 775 4.84 -41.12 -27.89
N VAL A 776 5.88 -41.95 -28.05
CA VAL A 776 5.94 -42.97 -29.11
C VAL A 776 4.76 -43.94 -29.02
N LEU A 777 4.40 -44.39 -27.81
CA LEU A 777 3.23 -45.24 -27.59
C LEU A 777 1.93 -44.52 -27.99
N CYS A 778 1.78 -43.26 -27.61
CA CYS A 778 0.60 -42.47 -27.95
C CYS A 778 0.43 -42.31 -29.47
N GLU A 779 1.52 -41.99 -30.18
CA GLU A 779 1.52 -41.84 -31.64
C GLU A 779 1.22 -43.18 -32.35
N LYS A 780 1.83 -44.28 -31.89
CA LYS A 780 1.63 -45.63 -32.46
C LYS A 780 0.16 -46.07 -32.42
N TYR A 781 -0.55 -45.76 -31.33
CA TYR A 781 -1.88 -46.30 -31.05
C TYR A 781 -3.03 -45.30 -31.26
N ASN A 782 -2.76 -44.14 -31.86
CA ASN A 782 -3.72 -43.04 -32.02
C ASN A 782 -4.35 -42.63 -30.68
N ILE A 783 -3.49 -42.19 -29.76
CA ILE A 783 -3.86 -41.72 -28.42
C ILE A 783 -3.30 -40.31 -28.24
N VAL A 784 -4.09 -39.40 -27.68
CA VAL A 784 -3.67 -38.02 -27.45
C VAL A 784 -2.88 -37.92 -26.14
N LEU A 785 -1.57 -37.76 -26.25
CA LEU A 785 -0.73 -37.29 -25.14
C LEU A 785 -1.09 -35.84 -24.75
N ILE A 786 -1.49 -35.64 -23.50
CA ILE A 786 -1.84 -34.33 -22.91
C ILE A 786 -0.91 -34.03 -21.74
N PHE A 787 -0.20 -32.90 -21.80
CA PHE A 787 0.51 -32.38 -20.63
C PHE A 787 -0.34 -31.37 -19.86
N ASP A 788 -0.58 -31.66 -18.59
CA ASP A 788 -1.10 -30.70 -17.63
C ASP A 788 0.06 -29.83 -17.12
N GLU A 789 0.19 -28.66 -17.71
CA GLU A 789 1.19 -27.65 -17.36
C GLU A 789 0.59 -26.49 -16.54
N ILE A 790 -0.53 -26.74 -15.85
CA ILE A 790 -1.15 -25.72 -14.99
C ILE A 790 -0.16 -25.24 -13.92
N ILE A 791 0.70 -26.11 -13.39
CA ILE A 791 1.77 -25.74 -12.46
C ILE A 791 3.10 -25.48 -13.17
N THR A 792 3.53 -26.41 -14.03
CA THR A 792 4.89 -26.39 -14.59
C THR A 792 5.11 -25.24 -15.56
N GLY A 793 4.11 -24.93 -16.39
CA GLY A 793 4.22 -24.10 -17.61
C GLY A 793 5.13 -22.89 -17.49
N VAL A 794 4.55 -21.70 -17.27
CA VAL A 794 5.35 -20.46 -17.21
C VAL A 794 6.32 -20.43 -16.01
N ARG A 795 6.23 -21.38 -15.07
CA ARG A 795 7.21 -21.48 -13.97
C ARG A 795 8.58 -22.00 -14.42
N LEU A 796 8.66 -22.73 -15.53
CA LEU A 796 9.91 -23.31 -16.03
C LEU A 796 10.53 -22.55 -17.21
N GLY A 797 9.82 -21.55 -17.73
CA GLY A 797 10.19 -20.86 -18.95
C GLY A 797 8.99 -20.53 -19.82
N LEU A 798 9.20 -19.70 -20.84
CA LEU A 798 8.15 -19.31 -21.78
C LEU A 798 7.57 -20.52 -22.56
N GLY A 799 8.38 -21.54 -22.85
CA GLY A 799 7.93 -22.76 -23.54
C GLY A 799 7.51 -23.92 -22.63
N GLY A 800 7.44 -23.72 -21.31
CA GLY A 800 6.99 -24.74 -20.37
C GLY A 800 7.96 -25.92 -20.17
N ALA A 801 7.49 -26.94 -19.46
CA ALA A 801 8.22 -28.17 -19.20
C ALA A 801 8.52 -28.92 -20.49
N GLN A 802 7.64 -28.86 -21.49
CA GLN A 802 7.87 -29.52 -22.78
C GLN A 802 9.14 -29.00 -23.49
N GLN A 803 9.49 -27.73 -23.33
CA GLN A 803 10.75 -27.18 -23.84
C GLN A 803 11.94 -27.66 -23.01
N LEU A 804 11.82 -27.64 -21.69
CA LEU A 804 12.89 -28.08 -20.77
C LEU A 804 13.22 -29.57 -20.91
N LEU A 805 12.19 -30.40 -21.05
CA LEU A 805 12.28 -31.86 -21.09
C LEU A 805 12.42 -32.40 -22.52
N GLY A 806 12.33 -31.55 -23.55
CA GLY A 806 12.51 -31.94 -24.95
C GLY A 806 11.41 -32.83 -25.53
N VAL A 807 10.24 -32.92 -24.89
CA VAL A 807 9.10 -33.76 -25.36
C VAL A 807 7.86 -32.89 -25.58
N THR A 808 7.45 -32.78 -26.84
CA THR A 808 6.24 -32.02 -27.23
C THR A 808 4.98 -32.91 -27.19
N PRO A 809 3.95 -32.59 -26.40
CA PRO A 809 2.68 -33.32 -26.37
C PRO A 809 1.78 -32.96 -27.56
N HIS A 810 0.64 -33.62 -27.70
CA HIS A 810 -0.36 -33.27 -28.73
C HIS A 810 -1.23 -32.09 -28.30
N LEU A 811 -1.61 -32.06 -27.02
CA LEU A 811 -2.30 -30.95 -26.36
C LEU A 811 -1.57 -30.63 -25.05
N ALA A 812 -1.68 -29.39 -24.60
CA ALA A 812 -1.25 -28.99 -23.26
C ALA A 812 -2.20 -27.96 -22.64
N THR A 813 -2.28 -27.95 -21.32
CA THR A 813 -3.09 -26.99 -20.56
C THR A 813 -2.23 -26.09 -19.69
N PHE A 814 -2.49 -24.79 -19.72
CA PHE A 814 -1.73 -23.78 -18.97
C PHE A 814 -2.67 -22.90 -18.13
N GLY A 815 -2.16 -22.30 -17.06
CA GLY A 815 -2.92 -21.47 -16.13
C GLY A 815 -2.00 -20.91 -15.05
N LYS A 816 -2.55 -20.62 -13.86
CA LYS A 816 -1.78 -20.15 -12.68
C LYS A 816 -0.77 -19.06 -13.05
N ALA A 817 0.53 -19.41 -13.09
CA ALA A 817 1.62 -18.51 -13.40
C ALA A 817 1.47 -17.81 -14.76
N LEU A 818 0.80 -18.43 -15.74
CA LEU A 818 0.51 -17.82 -17.05
C LEU A 818 -0.28 -16.51 -16.91
N GLY A 819 -1.22 -16.46 -15.97
CA GLY A 819 -1.98 -15.25 -15.68
C GLY A 819 -1.29 -14.30 -14.69
N GLY A 820 -0.04 -14.57 -14.29
CA GLY A 820 0.71 -13.81 -13.29
C GLY A 820 0.22 -13.95 -11.84
N GLY A 821 -1.04 -14.37 -11.65
CA GLY A 821 -1.64 -14.77 -10.37
C GLY A 821 -2.73 -13.85 -9.82
N ALA A 822 -2.97 -12.70 -10.45
CA ALA A 822 -4.05 -11.80 -10.06
C ALA A 822 -5.39 -12.15 -10.74
N MET A 823 -5.34 -12.61 -12.00
CA MET A 823 -6.53 -12.86 -12.82
C MET A 823 -6.74 -14.36 -13.10
N PRO A 824 -7.96 -14.90 -12.96
CA PRO A 824 -8.26 -16.28 -13.30
C PRO A 824 -8.27 -16.46 -14.82
N VAL A 825 -7.27 -17.15 -15.35
CA VAL A 825 -7.20 -17.50 -16.77
C VAL A 825 -6.43 -18.80 -16.96
N SER A 826 -6.82 -19.57 -17.96
CA SER A 826 -6.17 -20.80 -18.38
C SER A 826 -6.32 -20.97 -19.89
N VAL A 827 -5.53 -21.87 -20.46
CA VAL A 827 -5.44 -22.04 -21.91
C VAL A 827 -5.28 -23.52 -22.25
N ILE A 828 -5.94 -23.93 -23.32
CA ILE A 828 -5.67 -25.18 -24.04
C ILE A 828 -4.90 -24.79 -25.31
N VAL A 829 -3.75 -25.41 -25.50
CA VAL A 829 -2.97 -25.29 -26.73
C VAL A 829 -2.73 -26.67 -27.31
N GLY A 830 -2.46 -26.74 -28.61
CA GLY A 830 -2.06 -28.00 -29.22
C GLY A 830 -2.10 -27.98 -30.73
N ARG A 831 -1.97 -29.17 -31.31
CA ARG A 831 -2.03 -29.41 -32.75
C ARG A 831 -3.35 -28.94 -33.36
N ARG A 832 -3.24 -28.39 -34.57
CA ARG A 832 -4.34 -27.83 -35.33
C ARG A 832 -5.42 -28.86 -35.66
N ASP A 833 -5.04 -30.07 -36.06
CA ASP A 833 -5.98 -31.12 -36.48
C ASP A 833 -6.94 -31.55 -35.36
N ILE A 834 -6.46 -31.51 -34.11
CA ILE A 834 -7.27 -31.74 -32.90
C ILE A 834 -8.08 -30.49 -32.55
N MET A 835 -7.44 -29.32 -32.50
CA MET A 835 -8.09 -28.07 -32.06
C MET A 835 -9.20 -27.59 -33.01
N GLU A 836 -9.10 -27.89 -34.30
CA GLU A 836 -10.12 -27.58 -35.32
C GLU A 836 -11.45 -28.32 -35.12
N LEU A 837 -11.52 -29.33 -34.24
CA LEU A 837 -12.79 -29.93 -33.84
C LEU A 837 -13.76 -28.91 -33.22
N TYR A 838 -13.25 -27.84 -32.59
CA TYR A 838 -14.07 -26.71 -32.17
C TYR A 838 -14.66 -25.94 -33.35
N THR A 839 -13.87 -25.74 -34.42
CA THR A 839 -14.29 -25.03 -35.63
C THR A 839 -15.33 -25.83 -36.42
N ARG A 840 -15.16 -27.15 -36.50
CA ARG A 840 -16.06 -28.07 -37.20
C ARG A 840 -17.39 -28.31 -36.45
N GLY A 841 -17.51 -27.83 -35.21
CA GLY A 841 -18.68 -28.05 -34.36
C GLY A 841 -18.82 -29.49 -33.83
N GLU A 842 -17.79 -30.32 -33.99
CA GLU A 842 -17.74 -31.70 -33.49
C GLU A 842 -17.54 -31.75 -31.97
N VAL A 843 -16.82 -30.76 -31.43
CA VAL A 843 -16.64 -30.56 -29.99
C VAL A 843 -17.11 -29.15 -29.63
N ILE A 844 -17.88 -29.04 -28.55
CA ILE A 844 -18.38 -27.75 -28.05
C ILE A 844 -17.66 -27.38 -26.76
N HIS A 845 -17.13 -26.16 -26.75
CA HIS A 845 -16.64 -25.47 -25.55
C HIS A 845 -17.32 -24.12 -25.46
N ALA A 846 -18.26 -23.99 -24.53
CA ALA A 846 -19.04 -22.79 -24.29
C ALA A 846 -18.72 -22.23 -22.89
N GLY A 847 -18.57 -20.92 -22.78
CA GLY A 847 -18.37 -20.23 -21.51
C GLY A 847 -18.32 -18.71 -21.71
N THR A 848 -19.08 -17.98 -20.89
CA THR A 848 -19.31 -16.52 -21.04
C THR A 848 -18.04 -15.68 -20.92
N PHE A 849 -17.08 -16.11 -20.10
CA PHE A 849 -15.85 -15.35 -19.82
C PHE A 849 -14.61 -15.97 -20.46
N ASN A 850 -14.77 -16.92 -21.38
CA ASN A 850 -13.64 -17.50 -22.09
C ASN A 850 -12.97 -16.44 -22.95
N GLY A 851 -11.67 -16.24 -22.77
CA GLY A 851 -10.92 -15.22 -23.51
C GLY A 851 -11.22 -13.79 -23.10
N TYR A 852 -11.80 -13.55 -21.91
CA TYR A 852 -12.14 -12.18 -21.50
C TYR A 852 -10.91 -11.23 -21.48
N PRO A 853 -11.07 -9.94 -21.84
CA PRO A 853 -9.96 -9.03 -22.11
C PRO A 853 -8.94 -8.89 -20.97
N LEU A 854 -9.39 -8.82 -19.72
CA LEU A 854 -8.49 -8.63 -18.58
C LEU A 854 -7.66 -9.90 -18.27
N GLY A 855 -8.17 -11.09 -18.64
CA GLY A 855 -7.39 -12.32 -18.62
C GLY A 855 -6.30 -12.32 -19.69
N LEU A 856 -6.62 -11.86 -20.91
CA LEU A 856 -5.63 -11.71 -21.99
C LEU A 856 -4.56 -10.67 -21.65
N ALA A 857 -4.95 -9.54 -21.04
CA ALA A 857 -4.03 -8.52 -20.57
C ALA A 857 -3.05 -9.09 -19.51
N ALA A 858 -3.55 -9.91 -18.58
CA ALA A 858 -2.73 -10.59 -17.59
C ALA A 858 -1.68 -11.53 -18.22
N ILE A 859 -2.08 -12.28 -19.25
CA ILE A 859 -1.16 -13.15 -20.00
C ILE A 859 -0.11 -12.30 -20.71
N LYS A 860 -0.54 -11.29 -21.47
CA LYS A 860 0.36 -10.38 -22.20
C LYS A 860 1.39 -9.74 -21.26
N ALA A 861 0.94 -9.21 -20.13
CA ALA A 861 1.80 -8.59 -19.13
C ALA A 861 2.82 -9.58 -18.57
N THR A 862 2.38 -10.79 -18.21
CA THR A 862 3.26 -11.84 -17.66
C THR A 862 4.33 -12.25 -18.67
N LEU A 863 3.94 -12.59 -19.90
CA LEU A 863 4.88 -13.00 -20.94
C LEU A 863 5.84 -11.86 -21.30
N SER A 864 5.35 -10.63 -21.39
CA SER A 864 6.18 -9.44 -21.66
C SER A 864 7.20 -9.18 -20.57
N LEU A 865 6.85 -9.37 -19.29
CA LEU A 865 7.78 -9.21 -18.18
C LEU A 865 8.93 -10.22 -18.27
N ILE A 866 8.61 -11.47 -18.59
CA ILE A 866 9.59 -12.54 -18.72
C ILE A 866 10.47 -12.32 -19.96
N GLU A 867 9.89 -11.97 -21.10
CA GLU A 867 10.66 -11.68 -22.33
C GLU A 867 11.65 -10.52 -22.15
N ARG A 868 11.28 -9.51 -21.35
CA ARG A 868 12.14 -8.36 -21.05
C ARG A 868 13.26 -8.67 -20.05
N ASP A 869 13.14 -9.76 -19.30
CA ASP A 869 14.10 -10.17 -18.29
C ASP A 869 14.44 -11.66 -18.40
N PRO A 870 15.23 -12.05 -19.41
CA PRO A 870 15.61 -13.44 -19.61
C PRO A 870 16.33 -14.07 -18.41
N GLY A 871 17.00 -13.27 -17.58
CA GLY A 871 17.70 -13.72 -16.38
C GLY A 871 16.81 -13.93 -15.16
N CYS A 872 15.49 -13.71 -15.25
CA CYS A 872 14.59 -13.85 -14.11
C CYS A 872 14.60 -15.27 -13.53
N TYR A 873 14.56 -16.32 -14.36
CA TYR A 873 14.55 -17.71 -13.90
C TYR A 873 15.83 -18.09 -13.16
N ASP A 874 17.00 -17.65 -13.63
CA ASP A 874 18.27 -17.92 -12.96
C ASP A 874 18.32 -17.29 -11.57
N ARG A 875 17.83 -16.05 -11.43
CA ARG A 875 17.76 -15.37 -10.12
C ARG A 875 16.77 -16.03 -9.18
N ILE A 876 15.59 -16.40 -9.69
CA ILE A 876 14.57 -17.11 -8.91
C ILE A 876 15.10 -18.47 -8.45
N ALA A 877 15.75 -19.21 -9.35
CA ALA A 877 16.38 -20.49 -9.06
C ALA A 877 17.47 -20.35 -7.99
N ASP A 878 18.31 -19.33 -8.08
CA ASP A 878 19.36 -19.06 -7.09
C ASP A 878 18.76 -18.77 -5.71
N ILE A 879 17.77 -17.88 -5.61
CA ILE A 879 17.11 -17.57 -4.34
C ILE A 879 16.42 -18.81 -3.76
N THR A 880 15.69 -19.56 -4.59
CA THR A 880 14.98 -20.77 -4.15
C THR A 880 15.97 -21.83 -3.66
N ARG A 881 17.13 -21.97 -4.31
CA ARG A 881 18.24 -22.83 -3.86
C ARG A 881 18.82 -22.37 -2.53
N GLN A 882 19.04 -21.07 -2.34
CA GLN A 882 19.54 -20.53 -1.07
C GLN A 882 18.56 -20.79 0.08
N LEU A 883 17.27 -20.51 -0.13
CA LEU A 883 16.21 -20.82 0.84
C LEU A 883 16.19 -22.30 1.21
N SER A 884 16.31 -23.19 0.21
CA SER A 884 16.34 -24.63 0.43
C SER A 884 17.54 -25.06 1.25
N ASN A 885 18.73 -24.54 0.94
CA ASN A 885 19.95 -24.84 1.70
C ASN A 885 19.84 -24.38 3.16
N VAL A 886 19.26 -23.20 3.39
CA VAL A 886 19.02 -22.69 4.75
C VAL A 886 18.00 -23.56 5.48
N PHE A 887 16.95 -24.01 4.80
CA PHE A 887 15.92 -24.85 5.40
C PHE A 887 16.45 -26.23 5.81
N VAL A 888 17.26 -26.86 4.96
CA VAL A 888 17.95 -28.12 5.28
C VAL A 888 18.87 -27.94 6.49
N LYS A 889 19.68 -26.88 6.53
CA LYS A 889 20.54 -26.59 7.69
C LYS A 889 19.75 -26.38 8.98
N ALA A 890 18.59 -25.73 8.91
CA ALA A 890 17.72 -25.53 10.06
C ALA A 890 17.12 -26.85 10.56
N ALA A 891 16.82 -27.80 9.67
CA ALA A 891 16.38 -29.14 10.02
C ALA A 891 17.51 -29.98 10.65
N GLU A 892 18.71 -29.92 10.07
CA GLU A 892 19.92 -30.58 10.59
C GLU A 892 20.25 -30.09 12.00
N ALA A 893 20.10 -28.79 12.28
CA ALA A 893 20.36 -28.21 13.59
C ALA A 893 19.44 -28.74 14.72
N VAL A 894 18.34 -29.42 14.37
CA VAL A 894 17.37 -29.99 15.32
C VAL A 894 17.20 -31.51 15.11
N ASP A 895 18.17 -32.14 14.44
CA ASP A 895 18.21 -33.58 14.14
C ASP A 895 16.94 -34.11 13.44
N LEU A 896 16.34 -33.29 12.56
CA LEU A 896 15.23 -33.70 11.70
C LEU A 896 15.72 -33.95 10.27
N PRO A 897 15.38 -35.10 9.66
CA PRO A 897 15.67 -35.32 8.26
C PRO A 897 14.72 -34.48 7.40
N LEU A 898 15.26 -33.80 6.38
CA LEU A 898 14.49 -32.99 5.46
C LEU A 898 15.07 -33.07 4.05
N VAL A 899 14.28 -33.60 3.12
CA VAL A 899 14.58 -33.54 1.68
C VAL A 899 13.76 -32.44 1.04
N ILE A 900 14.38 -31.68 0.14
CA ILE A 900 13.71 -30.70 -0.71
C ILE A 900 13.98 -31.06 -2.17
N GLN A 901 12.92 -31.28 -2.94
CA GLN A 901 12.99 -31.69 -4.35
C GLN A 901 11.93 -30.98 -5.19
N GLY A 902 12.03 -31.11 -6.51
CA GLY A 902 11.16 -30.45 -7.47
C GLY A 902 11.92 -29.48 -8.35
N MET A 903 11.20 -28.55 -8.97
CA MET A 903 11.76 -27.68 -9.99
C MET A 903 12.32 -26.38 -9.39
N PRO A 904 13.28 -25.69 -10.05
CA PRO A 904 13.98 -24.54 -9.48
C PRO A 904 13.08 -23.38 -9.01
N THR A 905 11.86 -23.27 -9.54
CA THR A 905 10.89 -22.24 -9.16
C THR A 905 9.73 -22.79 -8.32
N ALA A 906 9.67 -24.09 -8.06
CA ALA A 906 8.69 -24.69 -7.17
C ALA A 906 9.21 -26.01 -6.59
N LEU A 907 9.38 -26.03 -5.28
CA LEU A 907 9.92 -27.17 -4.55
C LEU A 907 8.87 -27.76 -3.61
N VAL A 908 9.13 -28.98 -3.17
CA VAL A 908 8.37 -29.69 -2.15
C VAL A 908 9.37 -30.21 -1.13
N TYR A 909 9.08 -29.99 0.15
CA TYR A 909 9.88 -30.54 1.24
C TYR A 909 9.17 -31.74 1.87
N HIS A 910 9.95 -32.69 2.35
CA HIS A 910 9.49 -33.91 3.01
C HIS A 910 10.39 -34.21 4.21
N CYS A 911 9.81 -34.37 5.39
CA CYS A 911 10.55 -34.72 6.61
C CYS A 911 10.97 -36.20 6.63
N GLN A 912 11.92 -36.55 5.77
CA GLN A 912 12.49 -37.90 5.59
C GLN A 912 13.92 -37.81 5.04
N GLN A 913 14.63 -38.94 5.02
CA GLN A 913 16.05 -39.00 4.64
C GLN A 913 16.28 -39.02 3.12
N GLU A 914 15.45 -39.77 2.39
CA GLU A 914 15.65 -40.03 0.96
C GLU A 914 14.61 -39.27 0.11
N PRO A 915 14.93 -38.86 -1.12
CA PRO A 915 13.95 -38.30 -2.05
C PRO A 915 12.79 -39.25 -2.34
N LEU A 916 11.60 -38.70 -2.55
CA LEU A 916 10.47 -39.46 -3.06
C LEU A 916 10.72 -39.84 -4.52
N GLU A 917 10.71 -41.13 -4.82
CA GLU A 917 10.68 -41.64 -6.19
C GLU A 917 9.25 -41.87 -6.67
N ARG A 918 8.33 -42.14 -5.73
CA ARG A 918 6.92 -42.38 -5.98
C ARG A 918 6.06 -41.62 -4.98
N SER A 919 4.86 -41.21 -5.40
CA SER A 919 3.93 -40.49 -4.52
C SER A 919 3.45 -41.34 -3.33
N GLN A 920 3.52 -42.67 -3.44
CA GLN A 920 3.22 -43.62 -2.37
C GLN A 920 4.27 -43.64 -1.26
N ASP A 921 5.48 -43.15 -1.52
CA ASP A 921 6.55 -43.10 -0.53
C ASP A 921 6.27 -42.02 0.54
N TYR A 922 5.28 -41.14 0.29
CA TYR A 922 4.80 -40.12 1.22
C TYR A 922 3.93 -40.72 2.34
N SER A 923 4.58 -41.30 3.34
CA SER A 923 3.90 -41.95 4.47
C SER A 923 3.13 -40.98 5.36
N ASP A 924 2.16 -41.50 6.13
CA ASP A 924 1.38 -40.70 7.10
C ASP A 924 2.27 -40.00 8.14
N LYS A 925 3.35 -40.66 8.57
CA LYS A 925 4.33 -40.06 9.50
C LYS A 925 4.99 -38.82 8.90
N VAL A 926 5.50 -38.93 7.67
CA VAL A 926 6.14 -37.81 6.96
C VAL A 926 5.14 -36.67 6.76
N LYS A 927 3.92 -37.02 6.35
CA LYS A 927 2.83 -36.04 6.19
C LYS A 927 2.52 -35.27 7.47
N ILE A 928 2.43 -35.96 8.62
CA ILE A 928 2.20 -35.32 9.92
C ILE A 928 3.36 -34.39 10.28
N CYS A 929 4.61 -34.83 10.10
CA CYS A 929 5.79 -33.99 10.34
C CYS A 929 5.78 -32.71 9.49
N ASP A 930 5.49 -32.82 8.19
CA ASP A 930 5.42 -31.66 7.31
C ASP A 930 4.29 -30.70 7.70
N ILE A 931 3.13 -31.23 8.13
CA ILE A 931 2.02 -30.43 8.68
C ILE A 931 2.52 -29.63 9.88
N ILE A 932 3.20 -30.27 10.83
CA ILE A 932 3.72 -29.60 12.03
C ILE A 932 4.72 -28.50 11.64
N ILE A 933 5.67 -28.79 10.74
CA ILE A 933 6.66 -27.82 10.27
C ILE A 933 5.96 -26.61 9.65
N ARG A 934 5.02 -26.82 8.71
CA ARG A 934 4.34 -25.70 8.04
C ARG A 934 3.51 -24.86 9.01
N GLU A 935 2.75 -25.49 9.90
CA GLU A 935 1.84 -24.78 10.80
C GLU A 935 2.65 -24.01 11.86
N THR A 936 3.79 -24.57 12.29
CA THR A 936 4.73 -23.87 13.15
C THR A 936 5.35 -22.67 12.46
N ALA A 937 5.84 -22.83 11.22
CA ALA A 937 6.49 -21.78 10.45
C ALA A 937 5.60 -20.53 10.24
N LYS A 938 4.27 -20.71 10.15
CA LYS A 938 3.31 -19.58 10.10
C LYS A 938 3.41 -18.65 11.29
N HIS A 939 3.69 -19.19 12.48
CA HIS A 939 3.87 -18.41 13.71
C HIS A 939 5.18 -17.62 13.72
N TYR A 940 6.07 -17.86 12.78
CA TYR A 940 7.34 -17.13 12.62
C TYR A 940 7.35 -16.31 11.34
N GLY A 941 6.20 -16.08 10.70
CA GLY A 941 6.14 -15.24 9.51
C GLY A 941 6.47 -15.97 8.20
N ILE A 942 6.48 -17.30 8.16
CA ILE A 942 6.83 -18.06 6.95
C ILE A 942 5.59 -18.81 6.46
N GLN A 943 5.12 -18.49 5.26
CA GLN A 943 3.89 -19.04 4.69
C GLN A 943 4.20 -20.08 3.62
N PHE A 944 4.25 -21.35 4.00
CA PHE A 944 4.34 -22.45 3.04
C PHE A 944 2.97 -22.82 2.45
N SER A 945 2.98 -23.52 1.32
CA SER A 945 1.77 -24.16 0.81
C SER A 945 1.26 -25.25 1.77
N PRO A 946 -0.06 -25.43 1.89
CA PRO A 946 -0.68 -26.51 2.66
C PRO A 946 -0.28 -27.94 2.24
N LEU A 947 0.38 -28.09 1.09
CA LEU A 947 0.87 -29.37 0.56
C LEU A 947 2.42 -29.43 0.57
N SER A 948 3.03 -28.79 1.56
CA SER A 948 4.49 -28.79 1.81
C SER A 948 5.32 -28.23 0.64
N ARG A 949 4.77 -27.24 -0.08
CA ARG A 949 5.41 -26.65 -1.27
C ARG A 949 5.95 -25.26 -1.01
N ILE A 950 7.05 -24.96 -1.67
CA ILE A 950 7.74 -23.68 -1.69
C ILE A 950 7.63 -23.13 -3.09
N TYR A 951 6.89 -22.04 -3.25
CA TYR A 951 6.74 -21.34 -4.52
C TYR A 951 7.48 -20.00 -4.47
N SER A 952 8.34 -19.77 -5.44
CA SER A 952 9.00 -18.48 -5.62
C SER A 952 8.26 -17.58 -6.62
N ASN A 953 8.55 -16.29 -6.58
CA ASN A 953 8.00 -15.30 -7.51
C ASN A 953 9.14 -14.42 -8.07
N VAL A 954 8.91 -13.74 -9.19
CA VAL A 954 9.94 -12.99 -9.92
C VAL A 954 10.51 -11.78 -9.16
N LEU A 955 9.82 -11.31 -8.13
CA LEU A 955 10.24 -10.16 -7.31
C LEU A 955 11.00 -10.58 -6.05
N MET A 956 11.32 -11.86 -5.91
CA MET A 956 12.13 -12.30 -4.78
C MET A 956 13.53 -11.69 -4.81
N SER A 957 14.07 -11.41 -3.62
CA SER A 957 15.40 -10.82 -3.45
C SER A 957 16.22 -11.53 -2.37
N GLN A 958 17.48 -11.11 -2.21
CA GLN A 958 18.34 -11.58 -1.12
C GLN A 958 17.80 -11.22 0.28
N ASP A 959 16.91 -10.24 0.37
CA ASP A 959 16.26 -9.87 1.63
C ASP A 959 15.27 -10.96 2.06
N ASP A 960 14.71 -11.72 1.11
CA ASP A 960 13.87 -12.88 1.37
C ASP A 960 14.63 -14.05 1.95
N VAL A 961 15.86 -14.27 1.48
CA VAL A 961 16.76 -15.29 2.04
C VAL A 961 17.10 -14.95 3.49
N ARG A 962 17.47 -13.69 3.76
CA ARG A 962 17.78 -13.24 5.13
C ARG A 962 16.57 -13.32 6.05
N PHE A 963 15.41 -12.86 5.60
CA PHE A 963 14.17 -12.95 6.38
C PHE A 963 13.86 -14.40 6.77
N PHE A 964 14.00 -15.33 5.82
CA PHE A 964 13.80 -16.75 6.05
C PHE A 964 14.82 -17.32 7.03
N GLU A 965 16.12 -17.05 6.82
CA GLU A 965 17.22 -17.51 7.68
C GLU A 965 17.08 -17.04 9.13
N GLU A 966 16.66 -15.80 9.35
CA GLU A 966 16.44 -15.24 10.69
C GLU A 966 15.31 -15.94 11.48
N ARG A 967 14.41 -16.68 10.81
CA ARG A 967 13.16 -17.18 11.42
C ARG A 967 13.01 -18.70 11.37
N ILE A 968 13.56 -19.34 10.35
CA ILE A 968 13.31 -20.78 10.12
C ILE A 968 13.98 -21.66 11.17
N PHE A 969 15.13 -21.27 11.73
CA PHE A 969 15.79 -22.04 12.79
C PHE A 969 14.93 -22.14 14.05
N ASP A 970 14.35 -21.02 14.50
CA ASP A 970 13.45 -21.00 15.65
C ASP A 970 12.16 -21.79 15.36
N ALA A 971 11.62 -21.65 14.14
CA ALA A 971 10.46 -22.42 13.71
C ALA A 971 10.72 -23.92 13.72
N MET A 972 11.91 -24.36 13.28
CA MET A 972 12.30 -25.77 13.27
C MET A 972 12.54 -26.33 14.66
N ALA A 973 13.14 -25.56 15.57
CA ALA A 973 13.31 -25.95 16.97
C ALA A 973 11.96 -26.21 17.64
N HIS A 974 10.99 -25.31 17.45
CA HIS A 974 9.66 -25.48 18.00
C HIS A 974 8.86 -26.60 17.29
N ALA A 975 9.03 -26.78 15.98
CA ALA A 975 8.43 -27.90 15.26
C ALA A 975 8.96 -29.24 15.78
N ARG A 976 10.25 -29.32 16.09
CA ARG A 976 10.89 -30.51 16.68
C ARG A 976 10.25 -30.88 18.02
N GLU A 977 10.06 -29.92 18.93
CA GLU A 977 9.39 -30.17 20.21
C GLU A 977 7.99 -30.77 20.03
N ILE A 978 7.22 -30.24 19.08
CA ILE A 978 5.86 -30.74 18.79
C ILE A 978 5.92 -32.14 18.18
N ILE A 979 6.87 -32.41 17.28
CA ILE A 979 7.08 -33.73 16.67
C ILE A 979 7.43 -34.77 17.75
N ASP A 980 8.37 -34.45 18.65
CA ASP A 980 8.77 -35.35 19.75
C ASP A 980 7.59 -35.64 20.70
N ILE A 981 6.74 -34.64 20.98
CA ILE A 981 5.52 -34.84 21.77
C ILE A 981 4.52 -35.73 21.03
N THR A 982 4.35 -35.50 19.73
CA THR A 982 3.38 -36.22 18.87
C THR A 982 3.75 -37.69 18.72
N PHE A 983 5.06 -38.00 18.64
CA PHE A 983 5.57 -39.35 18.41
C PHE A 983 6.32 -39.96 19.61
N LYS A 984 6.08 -39.46 20.84
CA LYS A 984 6.73 -39.95 22.07
C LYS A 984 7.05 -41.45 22.02
N GLU A 985 8.31 -41.79 22.20
CA GLU A 985 8.84 -43.16 22.14
C GLU A 985 7.99 -44.13 22.98
N GLY A 986 7.32 -45.08 22.31
CA GLY A 986 6.64 -46.20 22.97
C GLY A 986 5.12 -46.33 22.75
N ALA A 987 4.62 -46.11 21.53
CA ALA A 987 3.31 -46.63 21.12
C ALA A 987 3.44 -47.34 19.75
N ASP A 988 4.14 -48.48 19.79
CA ASP A 988 3.80 -49.65 18.96
C ASP A 988 2.56 -50.34 19.55
#